data_AF-A0AAN6VSP0-F1
#
_entry.id   AF-A0AAN6VSP0-F1
#
_cell.length_a   1.000
_cell.length_b   1.000
_cell.length_c   1.000
_cell.angle_alpha   90.00
_cell.angle_beta   90.00
_cell.angle_gamma   90.00
#
_symmetry.space_group_name_H-M   'P 1'
#
loop_
_entity.id
_entity.type
_entity.pdbx_description
1 polymer ?
#
loop_
_entity_poly.entity_id
_entity_poly.type
_entity_poly.pdbx_seq_one_letter_code
_entity_poly.pdbx_strand_id
1 'polypeptide(L)'
;MLNRANPYPRKKVAIVGSGSAGIAALWALNRSPHDVYLYEASGRLGGHTNTVEFTKGKYKTLVDTGFIVMNAETYPNFLNFLDLIGVKTVPTEMSFSVSRDQGLFEWAGSSIDALFCQRENLFSPKMWRMLFDIIRFNQFALDVLRAETQTEETIGEYLDRKGYSNAFRDDYLMPMAAAVWSTSPDKCTLDFPAMTLIRFLWNHHLLSTVSARPEWLTIATGAKTYIDKVMKGFPPNHLRLNTTVTALTNEADGRVRLHTDNGGSEVFDHVILATHGDQAYTIIRDSATEEERTVLENFRTSNNVAVLHSDASLMPKSENAWSSWNYLTKSTSPRGRGNINQVCLTYNMNILQHIPHEAFGDVLVTLNPLHEPDPETVQGWYSYRHALYTPGAVRAQKHLGAIQNKRGISYAGAWTNYGFHEDGFSSGLRVAVEHLGANVPFEFKDSTFSRGEKPRLTIADYIVRLWIALVQMFVINILDRLLLVASRSTTRRLASRIARTMNPIPRFARRVAAEVSSSRSCHFCQRAAAGAQWQPAAVRATITKSRAPPGSSPRFFSGGFPKAQRQQFGRGEVGGGGPGMDRVSEVYKRRNRSTAYYTISVILGTVAFSYGSVPLYKMICQTTGFGGQPVRAHGASSETDNDLAARLEPVTDARRIRVTFSSSVSDVLPWKFTPQQREVRVLPGETALAFYTATNHSDKDIIGVATYSVTPGQTAPYFSKIQCFCFEEQRLAAGETVDMPVFFYLDPDLLKDLNMRNVETVTLNYTFFKARYDDNGRFKGAPGV
;
A
#
# COMPACT_ATOMS: atom_id res chain seq x y z
N MET A 1 -7.68 48.75 -2.36
CA MET A 1 -9.08 48.55 -2.81
C MET A 1 -9.94 48.34 -1.59
N LEU A 2 -10.89 49.25 -1.40
CA LEU A 2 -11.70 49.45 -0.21
C LEU A 2 -12.77 48.35 -0.01
N ASN A 3 -12.86 47.87 1.23
CA ASN A 3 -14.10 47.57 1.96
C ASN A 3 -15.24 46.92 1.15
N ARG A 4 -15.15 45.62 0.87
CA ARG A 4 -16.37 44.80 0.77
C ARG A 4 -16.80 44.48 2.20
N ALA A 5 -17.93 45.04 2.63
CA ALA A 5 -18.59 44.63 3.86
C ALA A 5 -18.70 43.09 3.87
N ASN A 6 -18.22 42.44 4.94
CA ASN A 6 -18.40 41.01 5.10
C ASN A 6 -19.91 40.74 5.12
N PRO A 7 -20.47 39.89 4.22
CA PRO A 7 -21.91 39.64 4.16
C PRO A 7 -22.45 38.97 5.45
N TYR A 8 -21.59 38.52 6.35
CA TYR A 8 -21.97 37.86 7.59
C TYR A 8 -21.91 38.83 8.78
N PRO A 9 -23.00 38.96 9.57
CA PRO A 9 -22.97 39.73 10.81
C PRO A 9 -22.00 39.09 11.80
N ARG A 10 -21.38 39.91 12.66
CA ARG A 10 -20.52 39.41 13.75
C ARG A 10 -21.32 38.43 14.62
N LYS A 11 -20.71 37.29 14.92
CA LYS A 11 -21.29 36.18 15.70
C LYS A 11 -20.33 35.77 16.80
N LYS A 12 -20.86 35.34 17.93
CA LYS A 12 -20.15 34.64 18.98
C LYS A 12 -20.19 33.13 18.70
N VAL A 13 -19.03 32.51 18.51
CA VAL A 13 -18.89 31.13 18.01
C VAL A 13 -18.12 30.29 19.03
N ALA A 14 -18.67 29.14 19.42
CA ALA A 14 -17.92 28.13 20.16
C ALA A 14 -17.42 27.02 19.24
N ILE A 15 -16.18 26.60 19.41
CA ILE A 15 -15.59 25.41 18.81
C ILE A 15 -15.38 24.40 19.93
N VAL A 16 -15.96 23.22 19.81
CA VAL A 16 -15.87 22.14 20.80
C VAL A 16 -14.97 21.05 20.26
N GLY A 17 -13.80 20.88 20.87
CA GLY A 17 -12.75 19.98 20.45
C GLY A 17 -11.62 20.71 19.72
N SER A 18 -10.37 20.46 20.14
CA SER A 18 -9.16 21.07 19.59
C SER A 18 -8.36 20.14 18.67
N GLY A 19 -9.01 19.11 18.11
CA GLY A 19 -8.41 18.26 17.08
C GLY A 19 -8.13 19.02 15.78
N SER A 20 -7.67 18.33 14.73
CA SER A 20 -7.37 18.94 13.43
C SER A 20 -8.52 19.78 12.88
N ALA A 21 -9.77 19.29 12.98
CA ALA A 21 -10.97 20.02 12.57
C ALA A 21 -11.20 21.31 13.36
N GLY A 22 -11.04 21.27 14.68
CA GLY A 22 -11.24 22.43 15.55
C GLY A 22 -10.19 23.50 15.33
N ILE A 23 -8.92 23.10 15.20
CA ILE A 23 -7.81 24.00 14.91
C ILE A 23 -7.94 24.61 13.51
N ALA A 24 -8.41 23.85 12.53
CA ALA A 24 -8.69 24.37 11.19
C ALA A 24 -9.78 25.45 11.20
N ALA A 25 -10.92 25.15 11.85
CA ALA A 25 -12.01 26.10 11.99
C ALA A 25 -11.57 27.35 12.76
N LEU A 26 -10.82 27.18 13.85
CA LEU A 26 -10.26 28.28 14.63
C LEU A 26 -9.35 29.16 13.77
N TRP A 27 -8.40 28.56 13.05
CA TRP A 27 -7.46 29.31 12.22
C TRP A 27 -8.18 30.14 11.14
N ALA A 28 -9.18 29.56 10.48
CA ALA A 28 -9.97 30.24 9.47
C ALA A 28 -10.81 31.39 10.07
N LEU A 29 -11.43 31.16 11.23
CA LEU A 29 -12.29 32.15 11.88
C LEU A 29 -11.52 33.24 12.64
N ASN A 30 -10.29 32.99 13.07
CA ASN A 30 -9.46 33.99 13.77
C ASN A 30 -9.12 35.21 12.89
N ARG A 31 -9.29 35.10 11.56
CA ARG A 31 -9.13 36.18 10.59
C ARG A 31 -10.46 36.82 10.17
N SER A 32 -11.56 36.46 10.84
CA SER A 32 -12.92 36.92 10.57
C SER A 32 -13.38 37.91 11.64
N PRO A 33 -14.54 38.60 11.48
CA PRO A 33 -15.07 39.50 12.51
C PRO A 33 -15.71 38.74 13.69
N HIS A 34 -15.78 37.40 13.65
CA HIS A 34 -16.44 36.59 14.67
C HIS A 34 -15.63 36.53 15.97
N ASP A 35 -16.34 36.38 17.08
CA ASP A 35 -15.77 36.20 18.41
C ASP A 35 -15.73 34.71 18.74
N VAL A 36 -14.53 34.12 18.72
CA VAL A 36 -14.35 32.65 18.71
C VAL A 36 -13.81 32.17 20.05
N TYR A 37 -14.46 31.13 20.58
CA TYR A 37 -14.11 30.45 21.82
C TYR A 37 -13.79 28.97 21.54
N LEU A 38 -12.72 28.44 22.12
CA LEU A 38 -12.32 27.04 21.96
C LEU A 38 -12.46 26.29 23.29
N TYR A 39 -13.22 25.19 23.27
CA TYR A 39 -13.40 24.28 24.40
C TYR A 39 -12.70 22.96 24.12
N GLU A 40 -11.90 22.49 25.08
CA GLU A 40 -11.18 21.24 25.03
C GLU A 40 -11.32 20.51 26.36
N ALA A 41 -11.69 19.23 26.30
CA ALA A 41 -11.89 18.39 27.47
C ALA A 41 -10.56 18.01 28.13
N SER A 42 -9.49 17.91 27.34
CA SER A 42 -8.13 17.63 27.82
C SER A 42 -7.42 18.87 28.36
N GLY A 43 -6.34 18.65 29.12
CA GLY A 43 -5.37 19.68 29.49
C GLY A 43 -4.40 20.06 28.36
N ARG A 44 -4.56 19.49 27.16
CA ARG A 44 -3.69 19.69 25.99
C ARG A 44 -4.51 19.85 24.71
N LEU A 45 -4.04 20.72 23.82
CA LEU A 45 -4.60 20.90 22.48
C LEU A 45 -4.12 19.84 21.48
N GLY A 46 -4.96 19.54 20.48
CA GLY A 46 -4.59 18.76 19.31
C GLY A 46 -5.24 17.39 19.20
N GLY A 47 -5.81 16.87 20.28
CA GLY A 47 -6.39 15.52 20.31
C GLY A 47 -5.39 14.47 19.82
N HIS A 48 -5.68 13.87 18.66
CA HIS A 48 -4.83 12.87 18.01
C HIS A 48 -3.50 13.42 17.46
N THR A 49 -3.38 14.73 17.25
CA THR A 49 -2.07 15.38 17.07
C THR A 49 -1.38 15.41 18.42
N ASN A 50 -0.51 14.45 18.69
CA ASN A 50 0.18 14.31 19.96
C ASN A 50 1.68 14.16 19.75
N THR A 51 2.43 15.17 20.16
CA THR A 51 3.89 15.17 20.17
C THR A 51 4.35 15.16 21.62
N VAL A 52 5.21 14.21 21.99
CA VAL A 52 5.68 13.99 23.36
C VAL A 52 7.20 13.92 23.41
N GLU A 53 7.79 14.14 24.57
CA GLU A 53 9.25 14.05 24.75
C GLU A 53 9.68 12.60 24.97
N PHE A 54 10.69 12.14 24.23
CA PHE A 54 11.40 10.88 24.44
C PHE A 54 12.80 11.18 24.96
N THR A 55 13.22 10.47 26.02
CA THR A 55 14.50 10.67 26.70
C THR A 55 15.35 9.41 26.66
N LYS A 56 16.63 9.55 26.31
CA LYS A 56 17.65 8.48 26.43
C LYS A 56 18.91 9.06 27.09
N GLY A 57 19.09 8.76 28.37
CA GLY A 57 20.16 9.36 29.16
C GLY A 57 20.05 10.89 29.19
N LYS A 58 21.04 11.59 28.63
CA LYS A 58 21.04 13.07 28.52
C LYS A 58 20.34 13.61 27.27
N TYR A 59 20.03 12.75 26.30
CA TYR A 59 19.45 13.15 25.02
C TYR A 59 17.92 13.19 25.11
N LYS A 60 17.33 14.20 24.48
CA LYS A 60 15.87 14.41 24.41
C LYS A 60 15.47 14.72 22.98
N THR A 61 14.34 14.17 22.54
CA THR A 61 13.74 14.46 21.24
C THR A 61 12.22 14.46 21.34
N LEU A 62 11.56 15.06 20.36
CA LEU A 62 10.10 15.05 20.24
C LEU A 62 9.65 13.91 19.33
N VAL A 63 8.61 13.18 19.74
CA VAL A 63 8.07 12.03 19.02
C VAL A 63 6.56 12.20 18.86
N ASP A 64 6.08 12.05 17.64
CA ASP A 64 4.66 12.03 17.32
C ASP A 64 4.10 10.63 17.58
N THR A 65 3.05 10.53 18.40
CA THR A 65 2.45 9.23 18.79
C THR A 65 1.05 9.02 18.21
N GLY A 66 0.53 9.98 17.45
CA GLY A 66 -0.78 9.89 16.77
C GLY A 66 -0.66 10.27 15.31
N PHE A 67 -0.82 11.55 14.98
CA PHE A 67 -0.57 12.03 13.62
C PHE A 67 0.94 12.18 13.33
N ILE A 68 1.48 11.35 12.45
CA ILE A 68 2.93 11.26 12.17
C ILE A 68 3.28 11.66 10.73
N VAL A 69 2.51 11.18 9.74
CA VAL A 69 2.83 11.34 8.31
C VAL A 69 1.63 11.83 7.50
N MET A 70 1.94 12.44 6.36
CA MET A 70 1.01 12.89 5.33
C MET A 70 1.60 12.60 3.94
N ASN A 71 0.81 12.76 2.87
CA ASN A 71 1.35 12.69 1.51
C ASN A 71 0.87 13.89 0.67
N ALA A 72 1.64 14.22 -0.37
CA ALA A 72 1.41 15.40 -1.19
C ALA A 72 0.06 15.41 -1.94
N GLU A 73 -0.47 14.24 -2.30
CA GLU A 73 -1.64 14.10 -3.17
C GLU A 73 -2.97 14.14 -2.41
N THR A 74 -3.01 13.56 -1.21
CA THR A 74 -4.24 13.39 -0.41
C THR A 74 -4.35 14.37 0.76
N TYR A 75 -3.39 15.30 0.91
CA TYR A 75 -3.39 16.36 1.94
C TYR A 75 -3.29 17.78 1.35
N PRO A 76 -4.02 18.12 0.27
CA PRO A 76 -3.83 19.40 -0.42
C PRO A 76 -4.11 20.62 0.47
N ASN A 77 -5.17 20.60 1.28
CA ASN A 77 -5.54 21.77 2.09
C ASN A 77 -4.62 21.90 3.30
N PHE A 78 -4.28 20.79 3.95
CA PHE A 78 -3.37 20.82 5.09
C PHE A 78 -1.97 21.28 4.68
N LEU A 79 -1.44 20.82 3.55
CA LEU A 79 -0.13 21.25 3.06
C LEU A 79 -0.10 22.73 2.68
N ASN A 80 -1.11 23.23 1.96
CA ASN A 80 -1.26 24.66 1.68
C ASN A 80 -1.29 25.49 2.96
N PHE A 81 -2.02 25.01 3.98
CA PHE A 81 -2.06 25.64 5.29
C PHE A 81 -0.69 25.66 5.97
N LEU A 82 0.01 24.52 6.03
CA LEU A 82 1.33 24.42 6.66
C LEU A 82 2.33 25.38 6.02
N ASP A 83 2.34 25.48 4.69
CA ASP A 83 3.18 26.43 3.95
C ASP A 83 2.87 27.89 4.34
N LEU A 84 1.59 28.26 4.39
CA LEU A 84 1.15 29.60 4.77
C LEU A 84 1.51 30.02 6.20
N ILE A 85 1.54 29.07 7.14
CA ILE A 85 1.97 29.33 8.52
C ILE A 85 3.49 29.09 8.70
N GLY A 86 4.20 28.71 7.63
CA GLY A 86 5.63 28.47 7.59
C GLY A 86 6.09 27.25 8.39
N VAL A 87 5.26 26.20 8.49
CA VAL A 87 5.67 24.92 9.09
C VAL A 87 6.25 24.04 8.00
N LYS A 88 7.57 23.81 8.06
CA LYS A 88 8.29 23.03 7.07
C LYS A 88 7.97 21.54 7.22
N THR A 89 7.61 20.91 6.10
CA THR A 89 7.55 19.45 5.97
C THR A 89 8.86 18.92 5.41
N VAL A 90 9.16 17.65 5.71
CA VAL A 90 10.33 16.94 5.16
C VAL A 90 9.90 15.59 4.59
N PRO A 91 10.56 15.11 3.53
CA PRO A 91 10.32 13.78 2.99
C PRO A 91 10.57 12.69 4.03
N THR A 92 9.78 11.63 4.01
CA THR A 92 9.92 10.46 4.88
C THR A 92 9.57 9.18 4.13
N GLU A 93 10.02 8.05 4.64
CA GLU A 93 9.74 6.75 4.08
C GLU A 93 8.47 6.15 4.70
N MET A 94 7.60 5.59 3.85
CA MET A 94 6.46 4.79 4.29
C MET A 94 6.58 3.36 3.77
N SER A 95 7.46 2.58 4.39
CA SER A 95 7.56 1.13 4.17
C SER A 95 6.67 0.36 5.13
N PHE A 96 6.22 -0.81 4.68
CA PHE A 96 5.30 -1.68 5.40
C PHE A 96 5.84 -3.11 5.44
N SER A 97 5.69 -3.76 6.59
CA SER A 97 6.02 -5.16 6.81
C SER A 97 4.94 -5.90 7.57
N VAL A 98 4.93 -7.22 7.41
CA VAL A 98 4.07 -8.13 8.17
C VAL A 98 4.96 -9.17 8.82
N SER A 99 4.79 -9.36 10.13
CA SER A 99 5.35 -10.49 10.88
C SER A 99 4.23 -11.28 11.54
N ARG A 100 4.16 -12.57 11.22
CA ARG A 100 3.14 -13.48 11.71
C ARG A 100 3.74 -14.55 12.59
N ASP A 101 3.00 -14.89 13.66
CA ASP A 101 3.29 -15.98 14.58
C ASP A 101 4.72 -15.92 15.14
N GLN A 102 5.10 -14.75 15.63
CA GLN A 102 6.43 -14.50 16.21
C GLN A 102 7.58 -14.78 15.22
N GLY A 103 7.37 -14.45 13.94
CA GLY A 103 8.39 -14.55 12.89
C GLY A 103 8.39 -15.87 12.12
N LEU A 104 7.36 -16.72 12.26
CA LEU A 104 7.21 -17.91 11.39
C LEU A 104 6.97 -17.52 9.92
N PHE A 105 6.42 -16.33 9.67
CA PHE A 105 6.29 -15.79 8.33
C PHE A 105 6.48 -14.28 8.37
N GLU A 106 7.43 -13.78 7.58
CA GLU A 106 7.77 -12.36 7.49
C GLU A 106 7.97 -11.93 6.04
N TRP A 107 7.54 -10.71 5.72
CA TRP A 107 7.89 -10.01 4.49
C TRP A 107 7.81 -8.50 4.69
N ALA A 108 8.57 -7.76 3.90
CA ALA A 108 8.53 -6.30 3.86
C ALA A 108 8.55 -5.76 2.42
N GLY A 109 7.92 -4.61 2.22
CA GLY A 109 7.76 -3.99 0.90
C GLY A 109 8.86 -2.98 0.51
N SER A 110 9.93 -2.86 1.31
CA SER A 110 11.01 -1.87 1.10
C SER A 110 11.99 -2.25 -0.02
N SER A 111 12.24 -3.54 -0.24
CA SER A 111 13.11 -4.03 -1.33
C SER A 111 12.80 -5.50 -1.67
N ILE A 112 13.38 -6.01 -2.76
CA ILE A 112 13.29 -7.46 -3.10
C ILE A 112 13.95 -8.31 -2.00
N ASP A 113 15.02 -7.80 -1.40
CA ASP A 113 15.71 -8.50 -0.32
C ASP A 113 14.84 -8.59 0.94
N ALA A 114 14.17 -7.49 1.28
CA ALA A 114 13.23 -7.41 2.40
C ALA A 114 11.94 -8.21 2.15
N LEU A 115 11.48 -8.29 0.89
CA LEU A 115 10.36 -9.13 0.49
C LEU A 115 10.65 -10.61 0.72
N PHE A 116 11.88 -11.04 0.45
CA PHE A 116 12.38 -12.37 0.73
C PHE A 116 13.37 -12.37 1.90
N CYS A 117 13.06 -11.62 2.96
CA CYS A 117 13.86 -11.58 4.19
C CYS A 117 14.06 -13.00 4.78
N GLN A 118 13.11 -13.89 4.53
CA GLN A 118 13.25 -15.34 4.72
C GLN A 118 13.44 -16.03 3.37
N ARG A 119 14.68 -16.47 3.07
CA ARG A 119 15.05 -17.04 1.75
C ARG A 119 14.25 -18.28 1.37
N GLU A 120 13.78 -19.06 2.35
CA GLU A 120 12.92 -20.22 2.11
C GLU A 120 11.61 -19.85 1.39
N ASN A 121 11.12 -18.62 1.56
CA ASN A 121 9.91 -18.14 0.90
C ASN A 121 10.07 -17.99 -0.63
N LEU A 122 11.31 -17.97 -1.16
CA LEU A 122 11.55 -18.05 -2.61
C LEU A 122 11.01 -19.35 -3.22
N PHE A 123 10.96 -20.42 -2.43
CA PHE A 123 10.44 -21.72 -2.86
C PHE A 123 9.01 -21.97 -2.42
N SER A 124 8.36 -21.01 -1.75
CA SER A 124 7.00 -21.14 -1.24
C SER A 124 5.97 -20.83 -2.33
N PRO A 125 5.15 -21.81 -2.77
CA PRO A 125 4.08 -21.54 -3.74
C PRO A 125 3.04 -20.56 -3.18
N LYS A 126 2.86 -20.53 -1.85
CA LYS A 126 1.97 -19.60 -1.16
C LYS A 126 2.44 -18.15 -1.34
N MET A 127 3.75 -17.90 -1.19
CA MET A 127 4.36 -16.57 -1.39
C MET A 127 4.15 -16.09 -2.83
N TRP A 128 4.46 -16.91 -3.82
CA TRP A 128 4.25 -16.55 -5.23
C TRP A 128 2.77 -16.36 -5.60
N ARG A 129 1.86 -17.17 -5.03
CA ARG A 129 0.42 -16.99 -5.19
C ARG A 129 -0.04 -15.64 -4.64
N MET A 130 0.48 -15.24 -3.47
CA MET A 130 0.22 -13.94 -2.85
C MET A 130 0.72 -12.80 -3.74
N LEU A 131 1.98 -12.83 -4.19
CA LEU A 131 2.56 -11.81 -5.07
C LEU A 131 1.79 -11.63 -6.37
N PHE A 132 1.40 -12.75 -7.01
CA PHE A 132 0.55 -12.71 -8.20
C PHE A 132 -0.81 -12.04 -7.91
N ASP A 133 -1.44 -12.38 -6.78
CA ASP A 133 -2.71 -11.77 -6.37
C ASP A 133 -2.58 -10.28 -6.06
N ILE A 134 -1.46 -9.81 -5.52
CA ILE A 134 -1.20 -8.37 -5.33
C ILE A 134 -1.26 -7.65 -6.68
N ILE A 135 -0.49 -8.14 -7.66
CA ILE A 135 -0.44 -7.54 -9.00
C ILE A 135 -1.82 -7.62 -9.66
N ARG A 136 -2.51 -8.75 -9.52
CA ARG A 136 -3.87 -8.94 -10.03
C ARG A 136 -4.86 -7.98 -9.38
N PHE A 137 -4.81 -7.81 -8.06
CA PHE A 137 -5.71 -6.92 -7.33
C PHE A 137 -5.49 -5.48 -7.75
N ASN A 138 -4.24 -5.02 -7.79
CA ASN A 138 -3.87 -3.68 -8.24
C ASN A 138 -4.46 -3.32 -9.60
N GLN A 139 -4.50 -4.30 -10.53
CA GLN A 139 -5.05 -4.10 -11.85
C GLN A 139 -6.57 -4.22 -11.91
N PHE A 140 -7.16 -5.27 -11.33
CA PHE A 140 -8.58 -5.60 -11.52
C PHE A 140 -9.51 -4.95 -10.48
N ALA A 141 -9.01 -4.49 -9.34
CA ALA A 141 -9.80 -3.76 -8.35
C ALA A 141 -10.32 -2.43 -8.91
N LEU A 142 -9.58 -1.80 -9.83
CA LEU A 142 -9.98 -0.56 -10.50
C LEU A 142 -11.32 -0.66 -11.24
N ASP A 143 -11.75 -1.86 -11.63
CA ASP A 143 -13.04 -2.04 -12.30
C ASP A 143 -14.22 -1.76 -11.37
N VAL A 144 -14.04 -1.91 -10.04
CA VAL A 144 -15.03 -1.49 -9.04
C VAL A 144 -15.26 0.02 -9.13
N LEU A 145 -14.20 0.82 -9.29
CA LEU A 145 -14.29 2.28 -9.40
C LEU A 145 -14.84 2.76 -10.75
N ARG A 146 -14.80 1.89 -11.78
CA ARG A 146 -15.27 2.20 -13.13
C ARG A 146 -16.72 1.82 -13.36
N ALA A 147 -17.26 0.91 -12.55
CA ALA A 147 -18.64 0.45 -12.66
C ALA A 147 -19.63 1.60 -12.52
N GLU A 148 -20.70 1.58 -13.32
CA GLU A 148 -21.78 2.58 -13.24
C GLU A 148 -22.64 2.38 -12.00
N THR A 149 -22.82 1.13 -11.58
CA THR A 149 -23.59 0.77 -10.39
C THR A 149 -22.65 0.49 -9.22
N GLN A 150 -22.82 1.23 -8.13
CA GLN A 150 -22.06 0.99 -6.90
C GLN A 150 -22.67 -0.22 -6.18
N THR A 151 -21.85 -1.22 -5.88
CA THR A 151 -22.23 -2.37 -5.04
C THR A 151 -21.89 -2.07 -3.58
N GLU A 152 -22.80 -2.39 -2.66
CA GLU A 152 -22.52 -2.36 -1.22
C GLU A 152 -21.81 -3.64 -0.73
N GLU A 153 -21.10 -4.34 -1.62
CA GLU A 153 -20.39 -5.57 -1.25
C GLU A 153 -19.22 -5.26 -0.31
N THR A 154 -19.02 -6.14 0.66
CA THR A 154 -17.88 -6.07 1.58
C THR A 154 -16.59 -6.46 0.84
N ILE A 155 -15.44 -6.04 1.36
CA ILE A 155 -14.17 -6.47 0.77
C ILE A 155 -13.99 -7.99 0.83
N GLY A 156 -14.44 -8.66 1.90
CA GLY A 156 -14.40 -10.12 2.00
C GLY A 156 -15.17 -10.81 0.88
N GLU A 157 -16.43 -10.40 0.67
CA GLU A 157 -17.28 -10.95 -0.40
C GLU A 157 -16.68 -10.71 -1.79
N TYR A 158 -16.11 -9.51 -2.03
CA TYR A 158 -15.42 -9.20 -3.27
C TYR A 158 -14.25 -10.17 -3.53
N LEU A 159 -13.43 -10.43 -2.49
CA LEU A 159 -12.26 -11.29 -2.62
C LEU A 159 -12.63 -12.75 -2.90
N ASP A 160 -13.63 -13.26 -2.17
CA ASP A 160 -14.14 -14.63 -2.35
C ASP A 160 -14.76 -14.80 -3.74
N ARG A 161 -15.61 -13.85 -4.15
CA ARG A 161 -16.25 -13.86 -5.48
C ARG A 161 -15.24 -13.82 -6.62
N LYS A 162 -14.12 -13.12 -6.45
CA LYS A 162 -13.06 -13.03 -7.46
C LYS A 162 -12.00 -14.13 -7.32
N GLY A 163 -12.07 -14.98 -6.29
CA GLY A 163 -11.15 -16.11 -6.11
C GLY A 163 -9.71 -15.68 -5.79
N TYR A 164 -9.53 -14.65 -4.96
CA TYR A 164 -8.22 -14.32 -4.42
C TYR A 164 -7.79 -15.33 -3.34
N SER A 165 -6.49 -15.54 -3.18
CA SER A 165 -5.96 -16.50 -2.20
C SER A 165 -6.06 -15.99 -0.77
N ASN A 166 -6.16 -16.92 0.18
CA ASN A 166 -6.09 -16.60 1.62
C ASN A 166 -4.76 -15.94 1.99
N ALA A 167 -3.66 -16.29 1.31
CA ALA A 167 -2.36 -15.64 1.52
C ALA A 167 -2.44 -14.14 1.20
N PHE A 168 -2.98 -13.78 0.03
CA PHE A 168 -3.21 -12.38 -0.31
C PHE A 168 -4.14 -11.66 0.66
N ARG A 169 -5.25 -12.30 1.04
CA ARG A 169 -6.21 -11.71 1.98
C ARG A 169 -5.56 -11.49 3.35
N ASP A 170 -5.05 -12.55 3.96
CA ASP A 170 -4.68 -12.58 5.37
C ASP A 170 -3.26 -12.04 5.62
N ASP A 171 -2.34 -12.20 4.66
CA ASP A 171 -0.92 -11.85 4.82
C ASP A 171 -0.53 -10.52 4.12
N TYR A 172 -1.43 -9.91 3.34
CA TYR A 172 -1.18 -8.64 2.66
C TYR A 172 -2.32 -7.62 2.84
N LEU A 173 -3.50 -7.89 2.29
CA LEU A 173 -4.54 -6.87 2.15
C LEU A 173 -5.18 -6.53 3.50
N MET A 174 -5.51 -7.52 4.32
CA MET A 174 -6.11 -7.30 5.63
C MET A 174 -5.13 -6.65 6.61
N PRO A 175 -3.85 -7.08 6.72
CA PRO A 175 -2.85 -6.34 7.49
C PRO A 175 -2.72 -4.87 7.09
N MET A 176 -2.66 -4.58 5.79
CA MET A 176 -2.57 -3.21 5.28
C MET A 176 -3.80 -2.39 5.64
N ALA A 177 -5.01 -2.91 5.40
CA ALA A 177 -6.25 -2.20 5.74
C ALA A 177 -6.42 -2.03 7.26
N ALA A 178 -6.07 -3.05 8.03
CA ALA A 178 -6.13 -3.01 9.49
C ALA A 178 -5.16 -1.99 10.08
N ALA A 179 -3.94 -1.87 9.52
CA ALA A 179 -2.97 -0.86 9.91
C ALA A 179 -3.48 0.56 9.64
N VAL A 180 -4.04 0.79 8.46
CA VAL A 180 -4.52 2.11 8.01
C VAL A 180 -5.67 2.63 8.87
N TRP A 181 -6.69 1.80 9.15
CA TRP A 181 -7.87 2.22 9.94
C TRP A 181 -7.82 1.80 11.41
N SER A 182 -6.69 1.24 11.86
CA SER A 182 -6.50 0.78 13.24
C SER A 182 -7.68 -0.08 13.75
N THR A 183 -8.21 -0.93 12.87
CA THR A 183 -9.40 -1.77 13.07
C THR A 183 -9.04 -3.23 12.83
N SER A 184 -9.60 -4.14 13.64
CA SER A 184 -9.26 -5.57 13.53
C SER A 184 -9.48 -6.12 12.11
N PRO A 185 -8.60 -7.00 11.61
CA PRO A 185 -8.73 -7.63 10.30
C PRO A 185 -10.10 -8.25 10.02
N ASP A 186 -10.69 -8.91 11.02
CA ASP A 186 -12.00 -9.54 10.89
C ASP A 186 -13.11 -8.51 10.63
N LYS A 187 -13.10 -7.40 11.39
CA LYS A 187 -14.06 -6.31 11.18
C LYS A 187 -13.84 -5.65 9.82
N CYS A 188 -12.60 -5.47 9.40
CA CYS A 188 -12.30 -4.94 8.08
C CYS A 188 -12.84 -5.85 6.97
N THR A 189 -12.65 -7.17 7.10
CA THR A 189 -13.14 -8.15 6.11
C THR A 189 -14.66 -8.15 6.01
N LEU A 190 -15.34 -8.14 7.17
CA LEU A 190 -16.79 -8.34 7.28
C LEU A 190 -17.61 -7.08 7.05
N ASP A 191 -17.11 -5.92 7.48
CA ASP A 191 -17.92 -4.70 7.53
C ASP A 191 -17.44 -3.62 6.56
N PHE A 192 -16.22 -3.71 6.03
CA PHE A 192 -15.65 -2.62 5.23
C PHE A 192 -16.12 -2.69 3.77
N PRO A 193 -16.75 -1.63 3.23
CA PRO A 193 -17.20 -1.62 1.85
C PRO A 193 -16.02 -1.69 0.85
N ALA A 194 -16.09 -2.61 -0.12
CA ALA A 194 -15.02 -2.82 -1.09
C ALA A 194 -14.69 -1.54 -1.88
N MET A 195 -15.72 -0.81 -2.31
CA MET A 195 -15.58 0.47 -3.03
C MET A 195 -14.74 1.48 -2.23
N THR A 196 -15.05 1.65 -0.94
CA THR A 196 -14.35 2.60 -0.06
C THR A 196 -12.87 2.24 0.06
N LEU A 197 -12.55 0.96 0.29
CA LEU A 197 -11.16 0.52 0.41
C LEU A 197 -10.40 0.69 -0.91
N ILE A 198 -10.99 0.24 -2.02
CA ILE A 198 -10.34 0.29 -3.34
C ILE A 198 -10.11 1.75 -3.75
N ARG A 199 -11.08 2.64 -3.49
CA ARG A 199 -10.94 4.08 -3.75
C ARG A 199 -9.79 4.66 -2.94
N PHE A 200 -9.74 4.35 -1.66
CA PHE A 200 -8.65 4.80 -0.79
C PHE A 200 -7.29 4.33 -1.30
N LEU A 201 -7.14 3.04 -1.60
CA LEU A 201 -5.88 2.47 -2.11
C LEU A 201 -5.49 3.09 -3.46
N TRP A 202 -6.45 3.44 -4.30
CA TRP A 202 -6.19 4.12 -5.58
C TRP A 202 -5.71 5.55 -5.39
N ASN A 203 -6.36 6.33 -4.53
CA ASN A 203 -6.00 7.71 -4.22
C ASN A 203 -4.62 7.81 -3.56
N HIS A 204 -4.23 6.81 -2.77
CA HIS A 204 -2.94 6.77 -2.07
C HIS A 204 -1.83 6.05 -2.86
N HIS A 205 -2.07 5.73 -4.15
CA HIS A 205 -1.13 5.01 -5.03
C HIS A 205 -0.70 3.61 -4.51
N LEU A 206 -1.49 3.01 -3.61
CA LEU A 206 -1.26 1.66 -3.09
C LEU A 206 -1.73 0.56 -4.06
N LEU A 207 -2.52 0.91 -5.10
CA LEU A 207 -2.89 0.03 -6.21
C LEU A 207 -1.95 0.11 -7.43
N SER A 208 -0.75 0.69 -7.30
CA SER A 208 0.16 0.80 -8.44
C SER A 208 1.41 -0.06 -8.31
N THR A 209 1.68 -0.82 -9.37
CA THR A 209 2.92 -1.59 -9.53
C THR A 209 4.01 -0.84 -10.33
N VAL A 210 3.65 0.25 -11.03
CA VAL A 210 4.54 0.92 -12.02
C VAL A 210 4.49 2.46 -11.94
N SER A 211 3.54 3.06 -11.20
CA SER A 211 3.45 4.53 -11.06
C SER A 211 4.37 5.06 -9.97
N ALA A 212 4.82 6.31 -10.12
CA ALA A 212 5.45 7.07 -9.04
C ALA A 212 4.55 7.03 -7.79
N ARG A 213 5.14 6.63 -6.66
CA ARG A 213 4.52 6.75 -5.35
C ARG A 213 4.58 8.22 -4.93
N PRO A 214 3.51 8.78 -4.35
CA PRO A 214 3.55 10.15 -3.85
C PRO A 214 4.60 10.24 -2.75
N GLU A 215 5.24 11.40 -2.66
CA GLU A 215 6.18 11.68 -1.59
C GLU A 215 5.43 11.70 -0.26
N TRP A 216 5.89 10.88 0.68
CA TRP A 216 5.43 10.89 2.05
C TRP A 216 6.21 11.96 2.80
N LEU A 217 5.49 12.70 3.66
CA LEU A 217 5.99 13.87 4.36
C LEU A 217 5.73 13.73 5.86
N THR A 218 6.61 14.29 6.68
CA THR A 218 6.42 14.48 8.12
C THR A 218 6.79 15.91 8.52
N ILE A 219 6.46 16.30 9.76
CA ILE A 219 6.89 17.57 10.35
C ILE A 219 8.08 17.28 11.25
N ALA A 220 9.28 17.70 10.83
CA ALA A 220 10.52 17.37 11.54
C ALA A 220 10.53 17.84 13.01
N THR A 221 9.84 18.94 13.31
CA THR A 221 9.73 19.50 14.67
C THR A 221 8.57 18.93 15.48
N GLY A 222 7.90 17.89 14.97
CA GLY A 222 6.70 17.28 15.56
C GLY A 222 5.42 18.02 15.19
N ALA A 223 4.34 17.25 15.04
CA ALA A 223 3.07 17.75 14.54
C ALA A 223 2.41 18.82 15.43
N LYS A 224 2.70 18.85 16.74
CA LYS A 224 2.21 19.92 17.65
C LYS A 224 2.62 21.33 17.18
N THR A 225 3.68 21.46 16.38
CA THR A 225 4.21 22.74 15.90
C THR A 225 3.15 23.60 15.19
N TYR A 226 2.28 23.01 14.36
CA TYR A 226 1.26 23.80 13.65
C TYR A 226 0.21 24.36 14.60
N ILE A 227 -0.12 23.62 15.66
CA ILE A 227 -1.05 24.05 16.71
C ILE A 227 -0.45 25.23 17.46
N ASP A 228 0.81 25.12 17.88
CA ASP A 228 1.51 26.19 18.59
C ASP A 228 1.54 27.49 17.75
N LYS A 229 1.70 27.38 16.43
CA LYS A 229 1.63 28.53 15.53
C LYS A 229 0.24 29.13 15.41
N VAL A 230 -0.81 28.32 15.30
CA VAL A 230 -2.20 28.82 15.26
C VAL A 230 -2.58 29.51 16.56
N MET A 231 -2.14 28.97 17.69
CA MET A 231 -2.47 29.51 19.02
C MET A 231 -1.66 30.76 19.39
N LYS A 232 -0.62 31.11 18.61
CA LYS A 232 0.19 32.30 18.86
C LYS A 232 -0.67 33.57 18.74
N GLY A 233 -0.87 34.24 19.87
CA GLY A 233 -1.69 35.46 19.94
C GLY A 233 -3.18 35.21 20.10
N PHE A 234 -3.63 33.96 20.27
CA PHE A 234 -5.02 33.66 20.58
C PHE A 234 -5.36 34.11 22.02
N PRO A 235 -6.50 34.79 22.27
CA PRO A 235 -6.84 35.31 23.59
C PRO A 235 -6.95 34.19 24.64
N PRO A 236 -6.17 34.22 25.74
CA PRO A 236 -6.21 33.16 26.76
C PRO A 236 -7.58 32.98 27.42
N ASN A 237 -8.36 34.07 27.54
CA ASN A 237 -9.71 34.05 28.10
C ASN A 237 -10.76 33.40 27.17
N HIS A 238 -10.42 33.18 25.89
CA HIS A 238 -11.29 32.48 24.92
C HIS A 238 -10.93 31.00 24.79
N LEU A 239 -9.89 30.55 25.48
CA LEU A 239 -9.45 29.17 25.53
C LEU A 239 -9.92 28.50 26.84
N ARG A 240 -10.65 27.39 26.73
CA ARG A 240 -11.17 26.62 27.86
C ARG A 240 -10.63 25.18 27.80
N LEU A 241 -9.48 24.96 28.45
CA LEU A 241 -8.91 23.62 28.66
C LEU A 241 -9.57 22.93 29.87
N ASN A 242 -9.45 21.60 29.97
CA ASN A 242 -10.06 20.79 31.02
C ASN A 242 -11.56 21.12 31.24
N THR A 243 -12.27 21.42 30.15
CA THR A 243 -13.67 21.84 30.19
C THR A 243 -14.47 20.96 29.23
N THR A 244 -15.10 19.92 29.75
CA THR A 244 -15.88 18.99 28.91
C THR A 244 -17.23 19.60 28.61
N VAL A 245 -17.57 19.74 27.33
CA VAL A 245 -18.93 20.09 26.92
C VAL A 245 -19.80 18.83 27.02
N THR A 246 -20.87 18.92 27.80
CA THR A 246 -21.74 17.77 28.13
C THR A 246 -23.06 17.80 27.36
N ALA A 247 -23.60 18.98 27.07
CA ALA A 247 -24.86 19.13 26.36
C ALA A 247 -24.95 20.42 25.54
N LEU A 248 -25.73 20.40 24.46
CA LEU A 248 -26.20 21.60 23.75
C LEU A 248 -27.74 21.67 23.75
N THR A 249 -28.29 22.85 24.00
CA THR A 249 -29.74 23.15 23.91
C THR A 249 -29.98 24.39 23.07
N ASN A 250 -31.10 24.47 22.35
CA ASN A 250 -31.47 25.70 21.63
C ASN A 250 -32.26 26.64 22.52
N GLU A 251 -31.97 27.93 22.39
CA GLU A 251 -32.77 29.03 22.94
C GLU A 251 -33.96 29.33 22.03
N ALA A 252 -34.99 29.99 22.58
CA ALA A 252 -36.17 30.39 21.83
C ALA A 252 -35.87 31.38 20.68
N ASP A 253 -34.76 32.12 20.79
CA ASP A 253 -34.29 33.08 19.77
C ASP A 253 -33.39 32.44 18.68
N GLY A 254 -33.22 31.11 18.72
CA GLY A 254 -32.43 30.36 17.75
C GLY A 254 -30.95 30.24 18.08
N ARG A 255 -30.46 30.87 19.16
CA ARG A 255 -29.08 30.68 19.64
C ARG A 255 -28.90 29.33 20.31
N VAL A 256 -27.64 28.96 20.54
CA VAL A 256 -27.27 27.66 21.12
C VAL A 256 -26.66 27.88 22.49
N ARG A 257 -27.24 27.27 23.52
CA ARG A 257 -26.68 27.20 24.85
C ARG A 257 -25.81 25.95 24.98
N LEU A 258 -24.58 26.17 25.41
CA LEU A 258 -23.56 25.16 25.66
C LEU A 258 -23.44 24.93 27.17
N HIS A 259 -23.46 23.66 27.58
CA HIS A 259 -23.33 23.23 28.97
C HIS A 259 -22.03 22.46 29.18
N THR A 260 -21.40 22.68 30.33
CA THR A 260 -20.11 22.08 30.68
C THR A 260 -20.21 21.21 31.94
N ASP A 261 -19.25 20.31 32.12
CA ASP A 261 -19.16 19.38 33.25
C ASP A 261 -19.00 20.06 34.62
N ASN A 262 -18.42 21.26 34.65
CA ASN A 262 -18.27 22.06 35.88
C ASN A 262 -19.54 22.85 36.27
N GLY A 263 -20.66 22.64 35.57
CA GLY A 263 -21.94 23.34 35.79
C GLY A 263 -22.04 24.71 35.12
N GLY A 264 -21.00 25.15 34.41
CA GLY A 264 -21.02 26.37 33.60
C GLY A 264 -21.92 26.23 32.38
N SER A 265 -22.57 27.34 31.99
CA SER A 265 -23.39 27.43 30.79
C SER A 265 -23.20 28.77 30.10
N GLU A 266 -23.12 28.76 28.77
CA GLU A 266 -22.89 29.97 27.98
C GLU A 266 -23.64 29.90 26.63
N VAL A 267 -24.12 31.04 26.15
CA VAL A 267 -24.91 31.15 24.91
C VAL A 267 -24.04 31.66 23.78
N PHE A 268 -24.16 31.00 22.63
CA PHE A 268 -23.44 31.28 21.39
C PHE A 268 -24.42 31.43 20.23
N ASP A 269 -24.06 32.25 19.25
CA ASP A 269 -24.83 32.36 18.00
C ASP A 269 -24.61 31.13 17.11
N HIS A 270 -23.47 30.44 17.29
CA HIS A 270 -23.12 29.24 16.55
C HIS A 270 -22.19 28.33 17.35
N VAL A 271 -22.36 27.01 17.24
CA VAL A 271 -21.47 26.01 17.84
C VAL A 271 -20.97 25.04 16.76
N ILE A 272 -19.65 24.88 16.70
CA ILE A 272 -18.98 23.88 15.87
C ILE A 272 -18.57 22.71 16.77
N LEU A 273 -19.22 21.56 16.60
CA LEU A 273 -18.81 20.31 17.22
C LEU A 273 -17.70 19.67 16.39
N ALA A 274 -16.46 19.91 16.78
CA ALA A 274 -15.23 19.38 16.19
C ALA A 274 -14.71 18.14 16.95
N THR A 275 -15.63 17.27 17.37
CA THR A 275 -15.37 16.05 18.15
C THR A 275 -15.59 14.79 17.28
N HIS A 276 -15.42 13.60 17.86
CA HIS A 276 -15.84 12.37 17.18
C HIS A 276 -17.37 12.33 17.00
N GLY A 277 -17.87 11.67 15.96
CA GLY A 277 -19.31 11.67 15.63
C GLY A 277 -20.20 11.10 16.76
N ASP A 278 -19.71 10.09 17.48
CA ASP A 278 -20.39 9.53 18.66
C ASP A 278 -20.42 10.51 19.85
N GLN A 279 -19.35 11.28 20.04
CA GLN A 279 -19.28 12.35 21.04
C GLN A 279 -20.22 13.50 20.66
N ALA A 280 -20.20 13.93 19.40
CA ALA A 280 -21.11 14.95 18.90
C ALA A 280 -22.57 14.54 19.12
N TYR A 281 -22.92 13.29 18.79
CA TYR A 281 -24.25 12.74 19.06
C TYR A 281 -24.60 12.74 20.55
N THR A 282 -23.65 12.34 21.40
CA THR A 282 -23.85 12.33 22.86
C THR A 282 -24.12 13.74 23.40
N ILE A 283 -23.38 14.74 22.93
CA ILE A 283 -23.55 16.14 23.34
C ILE A 283 -24.92 16.70 22.93
N ILE A 284 -25.44 16.35 21.76
CA ILE A 284 -26.74 16.87 21.30
C ILE A 284 -27.91 15.96 21.67
N ARG A 285 -27.68 14.79 22.26
CA ARG A 285 -28.65 13.68 22.32
C ARG A 285 -30.05 14.11 22.77
N ASP A 286 -30.11 14.92 23.82
CA ASP A 286 -31.37 15.35 24.43
C ASP A 286 -32.11 16.41 23.59
N SER A 287 -31.38 17.16 22.74
CA SER A 287 -31.93 18.19 21.84
C SER A 287 -31.93 17.79 20.37
N ALA A 288 -31.52 16.56 20.05
CA ALA A 288 -31.32 16.11 18.67
C ALA A 288 -32.64 15.96 17.92
N THR A 289 -32.70 16.50 16.69
CA THR A 289 -33.82 16.23 15.77
C THR A 289 -33.80 14.78 15.28
N GLU A 290 -34.88 14.34 14.65
CA GLU A 290 -34.96 12.97 14.13
C GLU A 290 -33.93 12.72 13.01
N GLU A 291 -33.69 13.72 12.16
CA GLU A 291 -32.65 13.66 11.13
C GLU A 291 -31.25 13.60 11.73
N GLU A 292 -30.98 14.39 12.77
CA GLU A 292 -29.70 14.35 13.49
C GLU A 292 -29.48 13.00 14.16
N ARG A 293 -30.50 12.40 14.78
CA ARG A 293 -30.44 11.05 15.35
C ARG A 293 -30.11 10.03 14.28
N THR A 294 -30.90 10.01 13.20
CA THR A 294 -30.75 9.08 12.07
C THR A 294 -29.35 9.13 11.47
N VAL A 295 -28.77 10.32 11.31
CA VAL A 295 -27.44 10.49 10.75
C VAL A 295 -26.35 10.15 11.77
N LEU A 296 -26.40 10.73 12.96
CA LEU A 296 -25.26 10.72 13.87
C LEU A 296 -25.09 9.41 14.65
N GLU A 297 -26.15 8.62 14.86
CA GLU A 297 -26.07 7.33 15.55
C GLU A 297 -25.21 6.28 14.82
N ASN A 298 -25.00 6.50 13.51
CA ASN A 298 -24.25 5.61 12.64
C ASN A 298 -22.73 5.80 12.78
N PHE A 299 -22.26 6.89 13.38
CA PHE A 299 -20.84 7.12 13.62
C PHE A 299 -20.43 6.54 14.96
N ARG A 300 -19.54 5.56 14.92
CA ARG A 300 -18.99 4.90 16.10
C ARG A 300 -17.47 4.98 16.08
N THR A 301 -16.88 4.89 17.25
CA THR A 301 -15.43 4.81 17.39
C THR A 301 -15.00 3.50 18.05
N SER A 302 -13.73 3.13 17.83
CA SER A 302 -13.02 2.11 18.58
C SER A 302 -11.88 2.75 19.38
N ASN A 303 -11.59 2.20 20.54
CA ASN A 303 -10.48 2.66 21.37
C ASN A 303 -9.22 1.86 21.05
N ASN A 304 -8.11 2.56 20.82
CA ASN A 304 -6.80 1.99 20.58
C ASN A 304 -5.77 2.66 21.50
N VAL A 305 -4.80 1.87 21.97
CA VAL A 305 -3.76 2.32 22.88
C VAL A 305 -2.43 2.37 22.13
N ALA A 306 -1.75 3.51 22.15
CA ALA A 306 -0.41 3.67 21.63
C ALA A 306 0.59 3.74 22.79
N VAL A 307 1.71 3.03 22.64
CA VAL A 307 2.78 2.97 23.64
C VAL A 307 4.06 3.46 23.01
N LEU A 308 4.73 4.43 23.64
CA LEU A 308 6.06 4.89 23.24
C LEU A 308 7.11 4.10 24.04
N HIS A 309 8.01 3.38 23.37
CA HIS A 309 9.00 2.51 24.01
C HIS A 309 10.24 2.23 23.14
N SER A 310 11.15 1.41 23.66
CA SER A 310 12.32 0.86 22.95
C SER A 310 12.36 -0.69 22.90
N ASP A 311 11.30 -1.38 23.33
CA ASP A 311 11.22 -2.85 23.28
C ASP A 311 11.19 -3.43 21.84
N ALA A 312 12.29 -4.03 21.42
CA ALA A 312 12.42 -4.72 20.13
C ALA A 312 11.62 -6.04 20.03
N SER A 313 11.06 -6.55 21.12
CA SER A 313 10.17 -7.72 21.08
C SER A 313 8.86 -7.46 20.33
N LEU A 314 8.51 -6.17 20.15
CA LEU A 314 7.40 -5.67 19.35
C LEU A 314 7.85 -5.25 17.94
N MET A 315 8.95 -5.80 17.43
CA MET A 315 9.40 -5.69 16.04
C MET A 315 9.46 -7.06 15.35
N PRO A 316 9.51 -7.11 13.99
CA PRO A 316 9.80 -8.35 13.27
C PRO A 316 11.11 -8.98 13.76
N LYS A 317 11.18 -10.32 13.72
CA LYS A 317 12.36 -11.07 14.14
C LYS A 317 13.53 -10.89 13.19
N SER A 318 13.25 -10.80 11.90
CA SER A 318 14.25 -10.41 10.90
C SER A 318 14.38 -8.90 10.84
N GLU A 319 15.57 -8.38 11.12
CA GLU A 319 15.90 -6.96 10.95
C GLU A 319 15.72 -6.51 9.49
N ASN A 320 15.92 -7.40 8.51
CA ASN A 320 15.65 -7.12 7.10
C ASN A 320 14.17 -6.85 6.81
N ALA A 321 13.25 -7.25 7.70
CA ALA A 321 11.83 -6.96 7.60
C ALA A 321 11.44 -5.68 8.36
N TRP A 322 12.38 -5.00 9.03
CA TRP A 322 12.08 -3.74 9.70
C TRP A 322 11.70 -2.68 8.68
N SER A 323 10.57 -2.03 8.93
CA SER A 323 10.00 -1.00 8.07
C SER A 323 9.50 0.16 8.93
N SER A 324 9.07 1.24 8.29
CA SER A 324 8.41 2.35 9.00
C SER A 324 7.17 1.86 9.77
N TRP A 325 6.41 0.92 9.19
CA TRP A 325 5.18 0.36 9.73
C TRP A 325 5.30 -1.18 9.79
N ASN A 326 5.22 -1.76 10.99
CA ASN A 326 5.43 -3.20 11.19
C ASN A 326 4.18 -3.84 11.80
N TYR A 327 3.42 -4.57 10.98
CA TYR A 327 2.19 -5.21 11.42
C TYR A 327 2.49 -6.58 12.04
N LEU A 328 2.16 -6.72 13.33
CA LEU A 328 2.36 -7.97 14.06
C LEU A 328 1.04 -8.70 14.23
N THR A 329 1.04 -10.00 13.94
CA THR A 329 -0.20 -10.80 14.01
C THR A 329 0.05 -12.26 14.36
N LYS A 330 -1.01 -12.95 14.80
CA LYS A 330 -1.01 -14.38 15.12
C LYS A 330 -2.07 -15.09 14.27
N SER A 331 -1.77 -16.31 13.84
CA SER A 331 -2.72 -17.20 13.15
C SER A 331 -3.84 -17.62 14.09
N THR A 332 -5.02 -17.81 13.53
CA THR A 332 -6.17 -18.35 14.25
C THR A 332 -5.95 -19.82 14.59
N SER A 333 -6.12 -20.18 15.87
CA SER A 333 -6.17 -21.60 16.25
C SER A 333 -7.49 -22.24 15.76
N PRO A 334 -7.49 -23.44 15.15
CA PRO A 334 -8.69 -24.13 14.69
C PRO A 334 -9.72 -24.47 15.78
N ARG A 335 -9.35 -24.33 17.06
CA ARG A 335 -10.19 -24.67 18.23
C ARG A 335 -10.57 -23.49 19.11
N GLY A 336 -10.29 -22.25 18.72
CA GLY A 336 -10.64 -21.08 19.51
C GLY A 336 -10.88 -19.85 18.68
N ARG A 337 -11.76 -18.95 19.17
CA ARG A 337 -11.82 -17.55 18.75
C ARG A 337 -10.52 -16.85 19.19
N GLY A 338 -9.39 -17.24 18.63
CA GLY A 338 -8.07 -16.76 19.04
C GLY A 338 -7.83 -15.36 18.48
N ASN A 339 -7.87 -14.34 19.35
CA ASN A 339 -7.21 -13.02 19.24
C ASN A 339 -6.97 -12.34 17.87
N ILE A 340 -7.76 -12.59 16.82
CA ILE A 340 -7.73 -11.77 15.58
C ILE A 340 -8.38 -10.38 15.83
N ASN A 341 -8.99 -10.19 17.00
CA ASN A 341 -9.68 -8.95 17.35
C ASN A 341 -8.77 -7.76 17.69
N GLN A 342 -7.44 -7.91 17.61
CA GLN A 342 -6.49 -6.83 17.93
C GLN A 342 -5.53 -6.60 16.76
N VAL A 343 -5.52 -5.36 16.26
CA VAL A 343 -4.44 -4.82 15.43
C VAL A 343 -3.24 -4.62 16.33
N CYS A 344 -2.05 -5.06 15.92
CA CYS A 344 -0.81 -4.63 16.56
C CYS A 344 0.10 -4.06 15.49
N LEU A 345 0.47 -2.79 15.64
CA LEU A 345 1.24 -2.07 14.63
C LEU A 345 2.33 -1.27 15.34
N THR A 346 3.59 -1.54 14.98
CA THR A 346 4.74 -0.80 15.51
C THR A 346 5.25 0.16 14.46
N TYR A 347 5.22 1.44 14.79
CA TYR A 347 5.84 2.52 14.03
C TYR A 347 7.30 2.68 14.45
N ASN A 348 8.21 2.63 13.48
CA ASN A 348 9.62 2.94 13.72
C ASN A 348 9.85 4.44 13.51
N MET A 349 10.00 5.18 14.61
CA MET A 349 10.11 6.64 14.59
C MET A 349 11.51 7.11 14.19
N ASN A 350 12.51 6.25 14.29
CA ASN A 350 13.84 6.53 13.72
C ASN A 350 13.74 6.74 12.21
N ILE A 351 12.94 5.91 11.52
CA ILE A 351 12.71 6.04 10.08
C ILE A 351 11.72 7.19 9.80
N LEU A 352 10.57 7.19 10.48
CA LEU A 352 9.47 8.11 10.15
C LEU A 352 9.80 9.58 10.42
N GLN A 353 10.51 9.88 11.52
CA GLN A 353 10.85 11.25 11.93
C GLN A 353 12.36 11.55 11.84
N HIS A 354 13.15 10.66 11.24
CA HIS A 354 14.61 10.81 11.14
C HIS A 354 15.31 10.95 12.50
N ILE A 355 14.79 10.26 13.53
CA ILE A 355 15.38 10.31 14.88
C ILE A 355 16.69 9.49 14.89
N PRO A 356 17.85 10.10 15.22
CA PRO A 356 19.14 9.42 15.13
C PRO A 356 19.25 8.21 16.05
N HIS A 357 19.39 7.03 15.45
CA HIS A 357 19.49 5.76 16.20
C HIS A 357 20.71 5.73 17.13
N GLU A 358 21.85 6.30 16.72
CA GLU A 358 23.07 6.34 17.55
C GLU A 358 22.86 7.05 18.90
N ALA A 359 22.04 8.10 18.93
CA ALA A 359 21.81 8.89 20.14
C ALA A 359 20.67 8.35 21.01
N PHE A 360 19.63 7.79 20.39
CA PHE A 360 18.37 7.43 21.07
C PHE A 360 18.12 5.93 21.17
N GLY A 361 18.81 5.11 20.37
CA GLY A 361 18.45 3.71 20.13
C GLY A 361 17.14 3.60 19.35
N ASP A 362 16.42 2.50 19.58
CA ASP A 362 15.11 2.26 18.98
C ASP A 362 14.05 3.16 19.61
N VAL A 363 13.43 3.98 18.79
CA VAL A 363 12.31 4.84 19.18
C VAL A 363 11.07 4.31 18.47
N LEU A 364 10.24 3.60 19.22
CA LEU A 364 9.11 2.84 18.69
C LEU A 364 7.80 3.34 19.28
N VAL A 365 6.76 3.39 18.45
CA VAL A 365 5.38 3.58 18.91
C VAL A 365 4.58 2.35 18.51
N THR A 366 4.16 1.53 19.47
CA THR A 366 3.30 0.37 19.19
C THR A 366 1.85 0.67 19.55
N LEU A 367 0.99 0.51 18.56
CA LEU A 367 -0.46 0.48 18.72
C LEU A 367 -0.90 -0.92 19.14
N ASN A 368 -1.64 -1.02 20.24
CA ASN A 368 -2.32 -2.23 20.72
C ASN A 368 -1.38 -3.46 20.76
N PRO A 369 -0.33 -3.41 21.59
CA PRO A 369 0.72 -4.42 21.57
C PRO A 369 0.17 -5.84 21.85
N LEU A 370 0.68 -6.86 21.13
CA LEU A 370 0.23 -8.27 21.25
C LEU A 370 0.56 -8.91 22.60
N HIS A 371 1.50 -8.33 23.32
CA HIS A 371 1.96 -8.68 24.66
C HIS A 371 2.44 -7.38 25.33
N GLU A 372 2.46 -7.34 26.65
CA GLU A 372 2.91 -6.13 27.34
C GLU A 372 4.40 -5.86 27.04
N PRO A 373 4.75 -4.62 26.64
CA PRO A 373 6.14 -4.24 26.44
C PRO A 373 6.90 -4.26 27.76
N ASP A 374 8.22 -4.46 27.68
CA ASP A 374 9.10 -4.35 28.84
C ASP A 374 8.93 -3.00 29.55
N PRO A 375 8.45 -2.97 30.82
CA PRO A 375 8.19 -1.74 31.56
C PRO A 375 9.40 -0.79 31.66
N GLU A 376 10.62 -1.32 31.65
CA GLU A 376 11.83 -0.50 31.74
C GLU A 376 12.11 0.31 30.46
N THR A 377 11.54 -0.11 29.33
CA THR A 377 11.73 0.54 28.03
C THR A 377 10.61 1.51 27.68
N VAL A 378 9.51 1.52 28.43
CA VAL A 378 8.31 2.31 28.15
C VAL A 378 8.47 3.75 28.65
N GLN A 379 8.12 4.71 27.81
CA GLN A 379 8.14 6.14 28.14
C GLN A 379 6.75 6.79 28.21
N GLY A 380 5.71 6.15 27.65
CA GLY A 380 4.36 6.69 27.73
C GLY A 380 3.28 5.81 27.15
N TRP A 381 2.06 5.97 27.66
CA TRP A 381 0.84 5.31 27.21
C TRP A 381 -0.19 6.37 26.81
N TYR A 382 -0.80 6.20 25.64
CA TYR A 382 -1.76 7.15 25.09
C TYR A 382 -2.98 6.42 24.54
N SER A 383 -4.18 6.90 24.85
CA SER A 383 -5.43 6.32 24.34
C SER A 383 -6.01 7.20 23.24
N TYR A 384 -6.33 6.60 22.10
CA TYR A 384 -6.95 7.27 20.95
C TYR A 384 -8.21 6.56 20.50
N ARG A 385 -9.14 7.35 19.95
CA ARG A 385 -10.35 6.83 19.32
C ARG A 385 -10.26 6.94 17.81
N HIS A 386 -10.59 5.87 17.10
CA HIS A 386 -10.60 5.81 15.64
C HIS A 386 -12.01 5.52 15.13
N ALA A 387 -12.41 6.18 14.05
CA ALA A 387 -13.74 6.01 13.46
C ALA A 387 -13.92 4.61 12.86
N LEU A 388 -15.11 4.03 13.03
CA LEU A 388 -15.49 2.75 12.45
C LEU A 388 -16.29 2.96 11.16
N TYR A 389 -15.76 2.44 10.06
CA TYR A 389 -16.32 2.56 8.72
C TYR A 389 -17.22 1.38 8.38
N THR A 390 -18.45 1.44 8.88
CA THR A 390 -19.52 0.49 8.52
C THR A 390 -20.28 0.97 7.28
N PRO A 391 -21.07 0.11 6.60
CA PRO A 391 -21.93 0.56 5.51
C PRO A 391 -22.93 1.64 5.96
N GLY A 392 -23.41 1.56 7.20
CA GLY A 392 -24.27 2.59 7.82
C GLY A 392 -23.56 3.93 7.96
N ALA A 393 -22.32 3.95 8.45
CA ALA A 393 -21.53 5.18 8.56
C ALA A 393 -21.27 5.82 7.19
N VAL A 394 -20.91 5.03 6.17
CA VAL A 394 -20.67 5.52 4.81
C VAL A 394 -21.95 6.08 4.17
N ARG A 395 -23.12 5.48 4.41
CA ARG A 395 -24.40 6.07 3.99
C ARG A 395 -24.70 7.36 4.72
N ALA A 396 -24.50 7.40 6.04
CA ALA A 396 -24.73 8.58 6.86
C ALA A 396 -23.88 9.78 6.41
N GLN A 397 -22.64 9.56 5.94
CA GLN A 397 -21.78 10.60 5.38
C GLN A 397 -22.47 11.36 4.22
N LYS A 398 -23.19 10.65 3.34
CA LYS A 398 -23.93 11.25 2.22
C LYS A 398 -25.09 12.15 2.67
N HIS A 399 -25.58 11.93 3.90
CA HIS A 399 -26.69 12.68 4.48
C HIS A 399 -26.26 13.80 5.43
N LEU A 400 -24.95 14.02 5.64
CA LEU A 400 -24.46 15.07 6.54
C LEU A 400 -24.96 16.46 6.14
N GLY A 401 -25.07 16.75 4.84
CA GLY A 401 -25.59 18.05 4.35
C GLY A 401 -27.01 18.37 4.83
N ALA A 402 -27.82 17.36 5.18
CA ALA A 402 -29.18 17.57 5.67
C ALA A 402 -29.22 18.18 7.08
N ILE A 403 -28.19 17.93 7.91
CA ILE A 403 -28.15 18.34 9.32
C ILE A 403 -27.23 19.54 9.59
N GLN A 404 -26.35 19.89 8.64
CA GLN A 404 -25.39 20.97 8.80
C GLN A 404 -26.06 22.35 8.91
N ASN A 405 -25.71 23.09 9.96
CA ASN A 405 -26.10 24.49 10.17
C ASN A 405 -27.61 24.76 10.07
N LYS A 406 -28.46 23.82 10.51
CA LYS A 406 -29.92 23.99 10.51
C LYS A 406 -30.44 24.76 11.72
N ARG A 407 -29.74 24.66 12.85
CA ARG A 407 -30.14 25.24 14.16
C ARG A 407 -28.97 25.89 14.91
N GLY A 408 -28.04 26.50 14.18
CA GLY A 408 -26.82 27.10 14.76
C GLY A 408 -25.75 26.10 15.21
N ILE A 409 -25.86 24.83 14.80
CA ILE A 409 -24.90 23.77 15.12
C ILE A 409 -24.28 23.25 13.83
N SER A 410 -22.96 23.05 13.82
CA SER A 410 -22.24 22.41 12.72
C SER A 410 -21.37 21.28 13.23
N TYR A 411 -21.20 20.25 12.41
CA TYR A 411 -20.47 19.04 12.76
C TYR A 411 -19.20 18.95 11.89
N ALA A 412 -18.04 18.78 12.51
CA ALA A 412 -16.78 18.64 11.82
C ALA A 412 -15.92 17.56 12.48
N GLY A 413 -15.09 16.89 11.71
CA GLY A 413 -14.21 15.83 12.20
C GLY A 413 -13.80 14.87 11.10
N ALA A 414 -12.74 14.11 11.35
CA ALA A 414 -12.20 13.18 10.35
C ALA A 414 -13.22 12.12 9.88
N TRP A 415 -14.19 11.79 10.74
CA TRP A 415 -15.28 10.85 10.47
C TRP A 415 -16.26 11.32 9.39
N THR A 416 -16.20 12.58 8.94
CA THR A 416 -17.04 13.06 7.83
C THR A 416 -16.58 12.54 6.46
N ASN A 417 -15.38 11.94 6.38
CA ASN A 417 -14.84 11.30 5.18
C ASN A 417 -13.96 10.09 5.56
N TYR A 418 -12.76 9.88 4.98
CA TYR A 418 -11.97 8.65 5.16
C TYR A 418 -11.32 8.44 6.53
N GLY A 419 -11.27 9.46 7.39
CA GLY A 419 -10.81 9.35 8.77
C GLY A 419 -9.40 9.88 9.00
N PHE A 420 -8.82 10.54 8.00
CA PHE A 420 -7.47 11.07 8.05
C PHE A 420 -7.43 12.50 8.56
N HIS A 421 -6.20 12.98 8.79
CA HIS A 421 -5.99 14.34 9.28
C HIS A 421 -6.50 15.39 8.30
N GLU A 422 -6.28 15.21 6.99
CA GLU A 422 -6.85 16.06 5.94
C GLU A 422 -8.38 16.11 6.02
N ASP A 423 -9.05 14.97 6.21
CA ASP A 423 -10.52 14.95 6.29
C ASP A 423 -11.02 15.77 7.48
N GLY A 424 -10.36 15.62 8.63
CA GLY A 424 -10.65 16.43 9.81
C GLY A 424 -10.41 17.91 9.54
N PHE A 425 -9.21 18.25 9.07
CA PHE A 425 -8.80 19.62 8.80
C PHE A 425 -9.73 20.31 7.79
N SER A 426 -9.97 19.67 6.65
CA SER A 426 -10.84 20.17 5.57
C SER A 426 -12.30 20.29 6.01
N SER A 427 -12.82 19.38 6.84
CA SER A 427 -14.17 19.50 7.38
C SER A 427 -14.34 20.75 8.28
N GLY A 428 -13.32 21.07 9.09
CA GLY A 428 -13.29 22.26 9.92
C GLY A 428 -13.20 23.55 9.11
N LEU A 429 -12.31 23.58 8.10
CA LEU A 429 -12.24 24.70 7.15
C LEU A 429 -13.57 24.91 6.44
N ARG A 430 -14.18 23.85 5.93
CA ARG A 430 -15.45 23.92 5.20
C ARG A 430 -16.55 24.54 6.04
N VAL A 431 -16.70 24.12 7.30
CA VAL A 431 -17.68 24.72 8.22
C VAL A 431 -17.40 26.22 8.43
N ALA A 432 -16.14 26.60 8.65
CA ALA A 432 -15.78 28.00 8.83
C ALA A 432 -16.07 28.86 7.58
N VAL A 433 -15.79 28.34 6.39
CA VAL A 433 -16.01 29.04 5.11
C VAL A 433 -17.50 29.09 4.76
N GLU A 434 -18.17 27.94 4.69
CA GLU A 434 -19.54 27.84 4.17
C GLU A 434 -20.60 28.37 5.15
N HIS A 435 -20.42 28.13 6.46
CA HIS A 435 -21.45 28.46 7.45
C HIS A 435 -21.24 29.82 8.12
N LEU A 436 -19.99 30.30 8.14
CA LEU A 436 -19.59 31.51 8.85
C LEU A 436 -18.82 32.51 7.96
N GLY A 437 -18.58 32.21 6.68
CA GLY A 437 -17.99 33.17 5.75
C GLY A 437 -16.52 33.49 5.99
N ALA A 438 -15.76 32.58 6.62
CA ALA A 438 -14.32 32.73 6.71
C ALA A 438 -13.68 32.76 5.32
N ASN A 439 -12.68 33.61 5.12
CA ASN A 439 -11.93 33.68 3.88
C ASN A 439 -10.58 32.96 4.05
N VAL A 440 -10.34 31.94 3.24
CA VAL A 440 -9.07 31.20 3.21
C VAL A 440 -8.21 31.66 2.02
N PRO A 441 -6.89 31.87 2.21
CA PRO A 441 -6.01 32.44 1.18
C PRO A 441 -5.53 31.40 0.15
N PHE A 442 -6.26 30.30 -0.04
CA PHE A 442 -5.97 29.26 -1.03
C PHE A 442 -7.27 28.60 -1.50
N GLU A 443 -7.23 27.98 -2.68
CA GLU A 443 -8.37 27.24 -3.21
C GLU A 443 -8.60 25.95 -2.41
N PHE A 444 -9.80 25.80 -1.86
CA PHE A 444 -10.21 24.59 -1.15
C PHE A 444 -10.36 23.42 -2.15
N LYS A 445 -9.66 22.31 -1.90
CA LYS A 445 -9.70 21.12 -2.76
C LYS A 445 -10.40 19.95 -2.06
N ASP A 446 -11.25 19.23 -2.78
CA ASP A 446 -11.81 17.97 -2.25
C ASP A 446 -10.78 16.84 -2.39
N SER A 447 -10.26 16.35 -1.26
CA SER A 447 -9.29 15.25 -1.22
C SER A 447 -9.91 13.88 -1.57
N THR A 448 -11.23 13.76 -1.62
CA THR A 448 -11.94 12.51 -1.93
C THR A 448 -11.62 11.99 -3.33
N PHE A 449 -11.37 12.90 -4.27
CA PHE A 449 -11.11 12.60 -5.67
C PHE A 449 -9.79 13.21 -6.14
N SER A 450 -8.74 13.13 -5.32
CA SER A 450 -7.41 13.65 -5.68
C SER A 450 -6.88 13.12 -7.02
N ARG A 451 -7.22 11.86 -7.39
CA ARG A 451 -6.90 11.25 -8.71
C ARG A 451 -8.05 11.27 -9.72
N GLY A 452 -9.08 12.09 -9.49
CA GLY A 452 -10.31 12.14 -10.27
C GLY A 452 -11.34 11.07 -9.86
N GLU A 453 -12.47 11.01 -10.57
CA GLU A 453 -13.58 10.13 -10.19
C GLU A 453 -13.44 8.69 -10.68
N LYS A 454 -12.80 8.47 -11.83
CA LYS A 454 -12.67 7.14 -12.46
C LYS A 454 -11.27 6.93 -13.01
N PRO A 455 -10.66 5.76 -12.77
CA PRO A 455 -9.37 5.43 -13.36
C PRO A 455 -9.48 5.26 -14.87
N ARG A 456 -8.57 5.88 -15.61
CA ARG A 456 -8.40 5.70 -17.05
C ARG A 456 -7.29 4.67 -17.28
N LEU A 457 -7.61 3.64 -18.04
CA LEU A 457 -6.65 2.58 -18.38
C LEU A 457 -5.97 2.92 -19.69
N THR A 458 -4.65 2.78 -19.72
CA THR A 458 -3.81 2.89 -20.90
C THR A 458 -3.75 1.55 -21.65
N ILE A 459 -3.25 1.55 -22.88
CA ILE A 459 -3.01 0.32 -23.66
C ILE A 459 -2.06 -0.62 -22.89
N ALA A 460 -1.07 -0.07 -22.18
CA ALA A 460 -0.16 -0.85 -21.35
C ALA A 460 -0.91 -1.62 -20.26
N ASP A 461 -1.88 -0.99 -19.59
CA ASP A 461 -2.71 -1.63 -18.56
C ASP A 461 -3.53 -2.79 -19.15
N TYR A 462 -4.09 -2.63 -20.34
CA TYR A 462 -4.81 -3.70 -21.03
C TYR A 462 -3.90 -4.89 -21.39
N ILE A 463 -2.67 -4.63 -21.82
CA ILE A 463 -1.67 -5.68 -22.11
C ILE A 463 -1.32 -6.43 -20.82
N VAL A 464 -1.05 -5.72 -19.72
CA VAL A 464 -0.76 -6.33 -18.40
C VAL A 464 -1.94 -7.17 -17.92
N ARG A 465 -3.16 -6.64 -18.02
CA ARG A 465 -4.39 -7.36 -17.66
C ARG A 465 -4.57 -8.63 -18.49
N LEU A 466 -4.30 -8.59 -19.79
CA LEU A 466 -4.35 -9.77 -20.66
C LEU A 466 -3.34 -10.84 -20.19
N TRP A 467 -2.10 -10.45 -19.90
CA TRP A 467 -1.09 -11.36 -19.36
C TRP A 467 -1.52 -12.00 -18.03
N ILE A 468 -2.04 -11.20 -17.10
CA ILE A 468 -2.55 -11.71 -15.81
C ILE A 468 -3.70 -12.69 -16.04
N ALA A 469 -4.62 -12.40 -16.96
CA ALA A 469 -5.73 -13.29 -17.29
C ALA A 469 -5.27 -14.62 -17.90
N LEU A 470 -4.25 -14.60 -18.77
CA LEU A 470 -3.64 -15.81 -19.32
C LEU A 470 -2.98 -16.65 -18.23
N VAL A 471 -2.20 -16.04 -17.34
CA VAL A 471 -1.57 -16.75 -16.21
C VAL A 471 -2.63 -17.31 -15.27
N GLN A 472 -3.69 -16.57 -14.96
CA GLN A 472 -4.80 -17.06 -14.16
C GLN A 472 -5.46 -18.28 -14.80
N MET A 473 -5.73 -18.24 -16.11
CA MET A 473 -6.44 -19.29 -16.84
C MET A 473 -5.59 -20.56 -17.01
N PHE A 474 -4.34 -20.41 -17.43
CA PHE A 474 -3.48 -21.53 -17.84
C PHE A 474 -2.54 -22.04 -16.74
N VAL A 475 -2.29 -21.25 -15.70
CA VAL A 475 -1.40 -21.66 -14.59
C VAL A 475 -2.21 -21.84 -13.32
N ILE A 476 -2.78 -20.76 -12.78
CA ILE A 476 -3.41 -20.78 -11.45
C ILE A 476 -4.64 -21.71 -11.42
N ASN A 477 -5.57 -21.55 -12.35
CA ASN A 477 -6.80 -22.37 -12.38
C ASN A 477 -6.50 -23.86 -12.61
N ILE A 478 -5.43 -24.19 -13.36
CA ILE A 478 -5.01 -25.57 -13.56
C ILE A 478 -4.41 -26.13 -12.27
N LEU A 479 -3.51 -25.37 -11.62
CA LEU A 479 -2.93 -25.75 -10.33
C LEU A 479 -4.01 -25.94 -9.26
N ASP A 480 -4.97 -25.03 -9.14
CA ASP A 480 -6.07 -25.14 -8.18
C ASP A 480 -6.93 -26.38 -8.45
N ARG A 481 -7.24 -26.69 -9.72
CA ARG A 481 -7.94 -27.92 -10.08
C ARG A 481 -7.14 -29.17 -9.72
N LEU A 482 -5.82 -29.18 -10.00
CA LEU A 482 -4.94 -30.28 -9.66
C LEU A 482 -4.84 -30.48 -8.14
N LEU A 483 -4.74 -29.40 -7.36
CA LEU A 483 -4.70 -29.42 -5.90
C LEU A 483 -6.05 -29.87 -5.31
N LEU A 484 -7.18 -29.43 -5.86
CA LEU A 484 -8.52 -29.89 -5.44
C LEU A 484 -8.72 -31.38 -5.74
N VAL A 485 -8.22 -31.87 -6.88
CA VAL A 485 -8.23 -33.30 -7.22
C VAL A 485 -7.31 -34.11 -6.30
N ALA A 486 -6.12 -33.58 -6.00
CA ALA A 486 -5.17 -34.20 -5.07
C ALA A 486 -5.74 -34.26 -3.64
N SER A 487 -6.34 -33.17 -3.16
CA SER A 487 -7.02 -33.08 -1.87
C SER A 487 -8.15 -34.10 -1.77
N ARG A 488 -9.05 -34.16 -2.77
CA ARG A 488 -10.14 -35.18 -2.86
C ARG A 488 -9.61 -36.61 -2.92
N SER A 489 -8.46 -36.84 -3.57
CA SER A 489 -7.81 -38.16 -3.60
C SER A 489 -7.23 -38.54 -2.23
N THR A 490 -6.74 -37.56 -1.48
CA THR A 490 -6.16 -37.74 -0.14
C THR A 490 -7.27 -37.97 0.89
N THR A 491 -8.39 -37.23 0.82
CA THR A 491 -9.59 -37.50 1.64
C THR A 491 -10.18 -38.87 1.33
N ARG A 492 -10.21 -39.31 0.06
CA ARG A 492 -10.62 -40.69 -0.31
C ARG A 492 -9.63 -41.75 0.19
N ARG A 493 -8.31 -41.49 0.17
CA ARG A 493 -7.28 -42.41 0.72
C ARG A 493 -7.34 -42.49 2.25
N LEU A 494 -7.65 -41.39 2.93
CA LEU A 494 -7.84 -41.34 4.38
C LEU A 494 -9.16 -42.02 4.78
N ALA A 495 -10.26 -41.73 4.08
CA ALA A 495 -11.55 -42.39 4.28
C ALA A 495 -11.47 -43.90 4.00
N SER A 496 -10.72 -44.33 2.97
CA SER A 496 -10.52 -45.76 2.67
C SER A 496 -9.48 -46.46 3.57
N ARG A 497 -8.66 -45.71 4.32
CA ARG A 497 -7.83 -46.24 5.42
C ARG A 497 -8.66 -46.39 6.69
N ILE A 498 -9.49 -45.39 7.03
CA ILE A 498 -10.43 -45.45 8.16
C ILE A 498 -11.46 -46.59 7.97
N ALA A 499 -11.97 -46.75 6.74
CA ALA A 499 -12.87 -47.85 6.40
C ALA A 499 -12.19 -49.23 6.38
N ARG A 500 -10.85 -49.31 6.29
CA ARG A 500 -10.10 -50.58 6.36
C ARG A 500 -9.65 -50.94 7.79
N THR A 501 -9.61 -49.97 8.70
CA THR A 501 -9.35 -50.20 10.14
C THR A 501 -10.61 -50.55 10.94
N MET A 502 -11.80 -50.41 10.35
CA MET A 502 -13.05 -50.87 10.95
C MET A 502 -13.46 -52.21 10.35
N ASN A 503 -13.11 -53.31 11.02
CA ASN A 503 -13.73 -54.61 10.76
C ASN A 503 -15.19 -54.57 11.27
N PRO A 504 -16.16 -55.23 10.60
CA PRO A 504 -17.57 -55.13 10.95
C PRO A 504 -17.91 -56.04 12.13
N ILE A 505 -18.43 -55.49 13.22
CA ILE A 505 -19.07 -56.25 14.32
C ILE A 505 -20.54 -56.51 13.92
N PRO A 506 -21.11 -57.70 14.21
CA PRO A 506 -22.32 -58.16 13.55
C PRO A 506 -23.62 -57.62 14.14
N ARG A 507 -24.61 -57.53 13.25
CA ARG A 507 -26.06 -57.41 13.42
C ARG A 507 -26.58 -57.52 14.86
N PHE A 508 -26.85 -56.37 15.48
CA PHE A 508 -28.02 -56.21 16.34
C PHE A 508 -28.46 -54.75 16.36
N ALA A 509 -29.78 -54.55 16.45
CA ALA A 509 -30.50 -53.27 16.48
C ALA A 509 -30.64 -52.49 15.15
N ARG A 510 -31.52 -53.00 14.28
CA ARG A 510 -32.34 -52.19 13.35
C ARG A 510 -33.78 -52.22 13.86
N ARG A 511 -34.26 -51.11 14.43
CA ARG A 511 -35.66 -50.71 14.73
C ARG A 511 -35.50 -49.44 15.58
N VAL A 512 -35.96 -48.25 15.25
CA VAL A 512 -36.98 -47.74 14.34
C VAL A 512 -36.58 -46.27 14.07
N ALA A 513 -36.48 -45.86 12.81
CA ALA A 513 -36.46 -44.44 12.45
C ALA A 513 -36.79 -44.31 10.96
N ALA A 514 -38.08 -44.38 10.66
CA ALA A 514 -38.66 -43.83 9.45
C ALA A 514 -39.95 -43.14 9.91
N GLU A 515 -39.91 -41.82 10.06
CA GLU A 515 -40.84 -40.96 9.34
C GLU A 515 -40.46 -39.48 9.51
N VAL A 516 -40.63 -38.80 8.39
CA VAL A 516 -40.26 -37.42 8.08
C VAL A 516 -41.44 -36.50 8.40
N SER A 517 -41.11 -35.21 8.52
CA SER A 517 -42.00 -34.04 8.52
C SER A 517 -42.51 -33.65 9.91
N SER A 518 -42.61 -32.38 10.29
CA SER A 518 -42.68 -31.15 9.52
C SER A 518 -42.41 -29.94 10.42
N SER A 519 -42.04 -28.83 9.78
CA SER A 519 -42.39 -27.43 10.11
C SER A 519 -42.15 -26.88 11.54
N ARG A 520 -41.28 -25.86 11.64
CA ARG A 520 -41.61 -24.42 11.80
C ARG A 520 -41.75 -23.95 13.26
N SER A 521 -40.86 -23.01 13.57
CA SER A 521 -41.14 -21.71 14.22
C SER A 521 -41.63 -21.66 15.68
N CYS A 522 -40.81 -20.94 16.46
CA CYS A 522 -41.16 -19.74 17.23
C CYS A 522 -40.92 -19.81 18.76
N HIS A 523 -40.37 -18.69 19.21
CA HIS A 523 -40.20 -18.17 20.56
C HIS A 523 -41.31 -18.52 21.56
N PHE A 524 -40.95 -18.65 22.85
CA PHE A 524 -41.18 -17.63 23.91
C PHE A 524 -41.12 -18.26 25.32
N CYS A 525 -40.50 -17.55 26.27
CA CYS A 525 -40.57 -17.70 27.75
C CYS A 525 -40.00 -18.99 28.41
N GLN A 526 -39.38 -18.98 29.61
CA GLN A 526 -39.19 -17.97 30.65
C GLN A 526 -38.08 -18.42 31.64
N ARG A 527 -37.38 -17.42 32.19
CA ARG A 527 -36.65 -17.29 33.49
C ARG A 527 -36.57 -18.54 34.40
N ALA A 528 -35.37 -19.02 34.74
CA ALA A 528 -34.48 -18.55 35.83
C ALA A 528 -34.97 -18.88 37.25
N ALA A 529 -34.28 -19.81 37.93
CA ALA A 529 -33.82 -19.68 39.33
C ALA A 529 -33.05 -20.93 39.80
N ALA A 530 -31.83 -20.68 40.27
CA ALA A 530 -31.14 -21.23 41.44
C ALA A 530 -30.98 -22.76 41.66
N GLY A 531 -29.75 -23.17 41.99
CA GLY A 531 -29.51 -24.37 42.80
C GLY A 531 -28.10 -24.97 42.75
N ALA A 532 -27.24 -24.52 43.66
CA ALA A 532 -26.14 -25.23 44.35
C ALA A 532 -25.07 -26.02 43.53
N GLN A 533 -23.80 -25.59 43.52
CA GLN A 533 -22.74 -25.87 44.52
C GLN A 533 -22.40 -27.37 44.62
N TRP A 534 -21.20 -27.83 44.22
CA TRP A 534 -20.47 -29.00 44.79
C TRP A 534 -19.00 -29.07 44.26
N GLN A 535 -18.06 -29.09 45.20
CA GLN A 535 -16.71 -29.69 45.17
C GLN A 535 -16.61 -30.52 46.49
N PRO A 536 -15.55 -31.31 46.78
CA PRO A 536 -14.88 -32.38 46.02
C PRO A 536 -14.59 -33.64 46.89
N ALA A 537 -14.13 -34.78 46.32
CA ALA A 537 -13.39 -35.87 47.01
C ALA A 537 -12.78 -36.85 45.97
N ALA A 538 -11.45 -37.04 45.88
CA ALA A 538 -10.59 -38.06 46.52
C ALA A 538 -10.85 -39.52 46.04
N VAL A 539 -9.88 -40.31 45.55
CA VAL A 539 -8.88 -41.16 46.27
C VAL A 539 -8.01 -41.88 45.17
N ARG A 540 -6.68 -41.73 45.11
CA ARG A 540 -5.55 -42.53 45.70
C ARG A 540 -5.14 -43.82 44.95
N ALA A 541 -3.81 -43.99 44.82
CA ALA A 541 -3.07 -45.01 44.08
C ALA A 541 -2.29 -45.99 44.99
N THR A 542 -1.89 -47.19 44.50
CA THR A 542 -0.74 -48.04 44.97
C THR A 542 -0.44 -49.12 43.89
N ILE A 543 0.70 -49.21 43.18
CA ILE A 543 2.09 -49.75 43.40
C ILE A 543 2.25 -51.29 43.49
N THR A 544 3.17 -51.89 42.68
CA THR A 544 4.36 -52.74 43.08
C THR A 544 5.15 -53.33 41.87
N LYS A 545 6.49 -53.05 41.77
CA LYS A 545 7.73 -53.92 41.83
C LYS A 545 8.00 -54.93 40.67
N SER A 546 9.22 -55.32 40.21
CA SER A 546 10.66 -54.95 40.36
C SER A 546 11.59 -55.88 39.50
N ARG A 547 12.82 -55.42 39.12
CA ARG A 547 14.13 -56.13 38.80
C ARG A 547 14.22 -57.18 37.65
N ALA A 548 15.33 -57.50 36.96
CA ALA A 548 16.66 -56.94 36.55
C ALA A 548 17.32 -57.97 35.51
N PRO A 549 18.62 -57.95 35.10
CA PRO A 549 19.19 -57.68 33.74
C PRO A 549 20.08 -58.86 33.19
N PRO A 550 21.25 -58.75 32.46
CA PRO A 550 21.87 -57.75 31.53
C PRO A 550 22.51 -58.34 30.21
N GLY A 551 23.13 -57.51 29.34
CA GLY A 551 24.48 -57.83 28.78
C GLY A 551 24.76 -57.84 27.25
N SER A 552 25.75 -57.00 26.86
CA SER A 552 26.73 -57.12 25.75
C SER A 552 26.43 -56.62 24.31
N SER A 553 27.44 -55.95 23.75
CA SER A 553 27.60 -55.29 22.45
C SER A 553 28.38 -56.18 21.44
N PRO A 554 28.93 -55.68 20.32
CA PRO A 554 28.35 -55.16 19.06
C PRO A 554 28.81 -55.98 17.81
N ARG A 555 28.28 -55.74 16.58
CA ARG A 555 29.03 -55.80 15.29
C ARG A 555 28.19 -55.58 14.02
N PHE A 556 28.91 -55.11 13.01
CA PHE A 556 28.59 -54.71 11.62
C PHE A 556 28.47 -55.87 10.60
N PHE A 557 28.03 -55.51 9.37
CA PHE A 557 28.06 -56.23 8.06
C PHE A 557 27.08 -57.42 7.93
N SER A 558 26.44 -57.76 6.79
CA SER A 558 26.49 -57.36 5.38
C SER A 558 25.28 -57.99 4.63
N GLY A 559 24.89 -57.37 3.51
CA GLY A 559 24.25 -57.88 2.27
C GLY A 559 23.51 -59.23 2.19
N GLY A 560 22.40 -59.24 1.44
CA GLY A 560 21.89 -60.46 0.80
C GLY A 560 20.41 -60.40 0.39
N PHE A 561 20.16 -60.39 -0.92
CA PHE A 561 18.86 -60.51 -1.60
C PHE A 561 17.94 -61.62 -1.07
N PRO A 562 16.59 -61.48 -1.14
CA PRO A 562 15.70 -62.63 -1.12
C PRO A 562 15.25 -63.01 -2.54
N LYS A 563 15.55 -64.27 -2.89
CA LYS A 563 14.89 -65.05 -3.93
C LYS A 563 13.48 -65.47 -3.50
N ALA A 564 12.68 -65.71 -4.52
CA ALA A 564 11.33 -66.25 -4.56
C ALA A 564 11.02 -67.40 -3.60
N GLN A 565 9.78 -67.43 -3.11
CA GLN A 565 9.12 -68.68 -2.73
C GLN A 565 7.67 -68.71 -3.21
N ARG A 566 7.33 -69.90 -3.69
CA ARG A 566 6.21 -70.35 -4.50
C ARG A 566 5.20 -71.05 -3.59
N GLN A 567 3.90 -70.89 -3.83
CA GLN A 567 2.83 -71.83 -3.43
C GLN A 567 1.48 -71.28 -3.94
N GLN A 568 0.46 -72.01 -4.36
CA GLN A 568 0.28 -73.32 -5.00
C GLN A 568 -1.19 -73.32 -5.48
N PHE A 569 -1.46 -74.07 -6.54
CA PHE A 569 -2.70 -74.13 -7.32
C PHE A 569 -3.93 -74.69 -6.59
N GLY A 570 -5.12 -74.28 -7.07
CA GLY A 570 -6.40 -74.94 -6.76
C GLY A 570 -7.63 -74.47 -7.59
N ARG A 571 -7.66 -74.86 -8.88
CA ARG A 571 -8.80 -75.11 -9.81
C ARG A 571 -10.03 -74.18 -9.87
N GLY A 572 -10.23 -73.61 -11.07
CA GLY A 572 -11.51 -73.13 -11.61
C GLY A 572 -11.38 -72.69 -13.08
N GLU A 573 -11.78 -73.59 -13.98
CA GLU A 573 -12.18 -73.45 -15.40
C GLU A 573 -11.48 -72.47 -16.36
N VAL A 574 -11.05 -73.05 -17.49
CA VAL A 574 -10.46 -72.40 -18.66
C VAL A 574 -11.57 -71.77 -19.51
N GLY A 575 -11.60 -70.43 -19.55
CA GLY A 575 -12.27 -69.64 -20.57
C GLY A 575 -11.23 -68.71 -21.22
N GLY A 576 -10.77 -69.08 -22.42
CA GLY A 576 -9.75 -68.36 -23.17
C GLY A 576 -10.20 -66.96 -23.60
N GLY A 577 -9.28 -66.00 -23.49
CA GLY A 577 -9.43 -64.65 -24.00
C GLY A 577 -8.25 -63.79 -23.60
N GLY A 578 -7.19 -63.79 -24.41
CA GLY A 578 -6.11 -62.81 -24.27
C GLY A 578 -6.68 -61.38 -24.30
N PRO A 579 -6.06 -60.39 -23.64
CA PRO A 579 -6.56 -59.03 -23.65
C PRO A 579 -6.67 -58.54 -25.09
N GLY A 580 -7.91 -58.25 -25.53
CA GLY A 580 -8.21 -57.82 -26.89
C GLY A 580 -7.32 -56.65 -27.30
N MET A 581 -6.83 -56.70 -28.54
CA MET A 581 -5.90 -55.73 -29.13
C MET A 581 -6.38 -54.28 -29.01
N ASP A 582 -7.70 -54.08 -28.84
CA ASP A 582 -8.36 -52.80 -28.61
C ASP A 582 -8.02 -52.16 -27.25
N ARG A 583 -7.95 -52.94 -26.17
CA ARG A 583 -7.57 -52.42 -24.83
C ARG A 583 -6.12 -51.99 -24.78
N VAL A 584 -5.25 -52.70 -25.51
CA VAL A 584 -3.83 -52.36 -25.62
C VAL A 584 -3.67 -51.08 -26.46
N SER A 585 -4.41 -50.97 -27.57
CA SER A 585 -4.48 -49.77 -28.42
C SER A 585 -4.96 -48.52 -27.67
N GLU A 586 -5.95 -48.63 -26.79
CA GLU A 586 -6.42 -47.50 -25.98
C GLU A 586 -5.38 -46.97 -24.99
N VAL A 587 -4.59 -47.86 -24.37
CA VAL A 587 -3.51 -47.47 -23.46
C VAL A 587 -2.41 -46.72 -24.22
N TYR A 588 -2.02 -47.22 -25.41
CA TYR A 588 -1.05 -46.52 -26.26
C TYR A 588 -1.58 -45.19 -26.80
N LYS A 589 -2.86 -45.09 -27.18
CA LYS A 589 -3.49 -43.81 -27.59
C LYS A 589 -3.47 -42.78 -26.46
N ARG A 590 -3.77 -43.17 -25.21
CA ARG A 590 -3.70 -42.25 -24.05
C ARG A 590 -2.27 -41.83 -23.74
N ARG A 591 -1.30 -42.74 -23.84
CA ARG A 591 0.13 -42.44 -23.62
C ARG A 591 0.65 -41.49 -24.70
N ASN A 592 0.38 -41.79 -25.97
CA ASN A 592 0.80 -40.96 -27.10
C ASN A 592 0.16 -39.57 -27.05
N ARG A 593 -1.11 -39.46 -26.63
CA ARG A 593 -1.77 -38.17 -26.44
C ARG A 593 -1.14 -37.36 -25.30
N SER A 594 -0.77 -38.02 -24.20
CA SER A 594 -0.08 -37.37 -23.08
C SER A 594 1.31 -36.90 -23.49
N THR A 595 2.08 -37.74 -24.17
CA THR A 595 3.39 -37.38 -24.73
C THR A 595 3.28 -36.21 -25.70
N ALA A 596 2.28 -36.22 -26.59
CA ALA A 596 2.05 -35.11 -27.53
C ALA A 596 1.77 -33.78 -26.80
N TYR A 597 0.98 -33.79 -25.73
CA TYR A 597 0.74 -32.58 -24.94
C TYR A 597 2.00 -32.08 -24.22
N TYR A 598 2.83 -32.96 -23.69
CA TYR A 598 4.11 -32.56 -23.09
C TYR A 598 5.06 -31.96 -24.12
N THR A 599 5.17 -32.59 -25.31
CA THR A 599 6.03 -32.08 -26.39
C THR A 599 5.56 -30.71 -26.88
N ILE A 600 4.26 -30.51 -27.09
CA ILE A 600 3.70 -29.20 -27.49
C ILE A 600 3.95 -28.15 -26.40
N SER A 601 3.82 -28.51 -25.11
CA SER A 601 4.08 -27.59 -24.00
C SER A 601 5.54 -27.15 -23.93
N VAL A 602 6.48 -28.05 -24.18
CA VAL A 602 7.91 -27.72 -24.24
C VAL A 602 8.21 -26.80 -25.43
N ILE A 603 7.64 -27.07 -26.60
CA ILE A 603 7.82 -26.23 -27.79
C ILE A 603 7.28 -24.82 -27.51
N LEU A 604 6.06 -24.70 -27.00
CA LEU A 604 5.47 -23.40 -26.67
C LEU A 604 6.25 -22.67 -25.56
N GLY A 605 6.73 -23.40 -24.55
CA GLY A 605 7.57 -22.84 -23.49
C GLY A 605 8.88 -22.27 -24.01
N THR A 606 9.57 -23.01 -24.89
CA THR A 606 10.84 -22.55 -25.50
C THR A 606 10.62 -21.35 -26.42
N VAL A 607 9.54 -21.34 -27.21
CA VAL A 607 9.19 -20.19 -28.05
C VAL A 607 8.85 -18.96 -27.20
N ALA A 608 8.06 -19.12 -26.15
CA ALA A 608 7.71 -18.04 -25.22
C ALA A 608 8.95 -17.49 -24.49
N PHE A 609 9.87 -18.36 -24.06
CA PHE A 609 11.12 -17.94 -23.42
C PHE A 609 12.04 -17.20 -24.39
N SER A 610 12.20 -17.71 -25.62
CA SER A 610 13.00 -17.08 -26.66
C SER A 610 12.44 -15.69 -27.01
N TYR A 611 11.12 -15.58 -27.18
CA TYR A 611 10.46 -14.29 -27.43
C TYR A 611 10.56 -13.33 -26.24
N GLY A 612 10.46 -13.84 -25.00
CA GLY A 612 10.57 -13.06 -23.77
C GLY A 612 12.01 -12.62 -23.42
N SER A 613 13.02 -13.31 -23.95
CA SER A 613 14.43 -13.00 -23.68
C SER A 613 14.87 -11.65 -24.26
N VAL A 614 14.31 -11.24 -25.41
CA VAL A 614 14.62 -9.97 -26.09
C VAL A 614 14.17 -8.75 -25.27
N PRO A 615 12.89 -8.64 -24.81
CA PRO A 615 12.49 -7.54 -23.95
C PRO A 615 13.19 -7.58 -22.57
N LEU A 616 13.48 -8.76 -22.03
CA LEU A 616 14.25 -8.89 -20.78
C LEU A 616 15.68 -8.34 -20.93
N TYR A 617 16.37 -8.68 -22.03
CA TYR A 617 17.68 -8.15 -22.35
C TYR A 617 17.66 -6.64 -22.54
N LYS A 618 16.65 -6.10 -23.26
CA LYS A 618 16.46 -4.65 -23.40
C LYS A 618 16.23 -3.96 -22.06
N MET A 619 15.41 -4.54 -21.19
CA MET A 619 15.17 -4.02 -19.84
C MET A 619 16.46 -3.96 -19.03
N ILE A 620 17.24 -5.05 -19.02
CA ILE A 620 18.53 -5.09 -18.30
C ILE A 620 19.52 -4.08 -18.88
N CYS A 621 19.66 -4.00 -20.20
CA CYS A 621 20.60 -3.05 -20.81
C CYS A 621 20.19 -1.59 -20.57
N GLN A 622 18.89 -1.30 -20.59
CA GLN A 622 18.35 0.03 -20.30
C GLN A 622 18.46 0.44 -18.83
N THR A 623 18.44 -0.51 -17.90
CA THR A 623 18.58 -0.21 -16.46
C THR A 623 20.03 -0.17 -16.00
N THR A 624 20.90 -0.98 -16.62
CA THR A 624 22.32 -1.12 -16.20
C THR A 624 23.29 -0.29 -17.02
N GLY A 625 22.89 0.25 -18.16
CA GLY A 625 23.77 0.97 -19.08
C GLY A 625 24.79 0.07 -19.81
N PHE A 626 24.59 -1.25 -19.76
CA PHE A 626 25.46 -2.24 -20.39
C PHE A 626 25.60 -1.96 -21.89
N GLY A 627 26.85 -1.81 -22.36
CA GLY A 627 27.17 -1.48 -23.77
C GLY A 627 27.15 0.00 -24.14
N GLY A 628 27.12 0.94 -23.17
CA GLY A 628 27.20 2.38 -23.43
C GLY A 628 25.90 3.00 -23.95
N GLN A 629 24.77 2.29 -23.77
CA GLN A 629 23.42 2.83 -23.94
C GLN A 629 23.07 3.63 -22.68
N PRO A 630 22.60 4.89 -22.81
CA PRO A 630 22.22 5.67 -21.65
C PRO A 630 21.00 5.08 -20.96
N VAL A 631 21.11 4.98 -19.65
CA VAL A 631 20.02 4.63 -18.75
C VAL A 631 18.98 5.75 -18.85
N ARG A 632 17.69 5.41 -18.95
CA ARG A 632 16.65 6.44 -18.76
C ARG A 632 16.91 7.08 -17.41
N ALA A 633 17.30 8.35 -17.40
CA ALA A 633 17.67 9.06 -16.20
C ALA A 633 16.63 8.79 -15.09
N HIS A 634 17.11 8.40 -13.91
CA HIS A 634 16.32 8.45 -12.69
C HIS A 634 15.88 9.91 -12.49
N GLY A 635 14.70 10.27 -13.02
CA GLY A 635 14.16 11.62 -12.96
C GLY A 635 13.28 12.06 -14.13
N ALA A 636 13.32 11.38 -15.30
CA ALA A 636 12.51 11.81 -16.45
C ALA A 636 11.03 11.39 -16.39
N SER A 637 10.53 10.96 -15.22
CA SER A 637 9.12 10.58 -15.01
C SER A 637 8.46 11.29 -13.83
N SER A 638 8.98 12.43 -13.40
CA SER A 638 8.29 13.35 -12.49
C SER A 638 7.71 14.51 -13.30
N GLU A 639 6.38 14.59 -13.39
CA GLU A 639 5.65 15.80 -13.81
C GLU A 639 5.81 16.90 -12.73
N THR A 640 7.03 17.37 -12.53
CA THR A 640 7.32 18.54 -11.72
C THR A 640 8.50 19.25 -12.38
N ASP A 641 8.18 20.26 -13.18
CA ASP A 641 9.11 21.08 -13.97
C ASP A 641 10.21 21.76 -13.13
N ASN A 642 10.07 21.74 -11.80
CA ASN A 642 11.00 22.36 -10.85
C ASN A 642 12.28 21.56 -10.54
N ASP A 643 12.30 20.22 -10.69
CA ASP A 643 13.49 19.43 -10.31
C ASP A 643 14.55 19.37 -11.43
N LEU A 644 14.14 19.59 -12.69
CA LEU A 644 15.08 19.66 -13.81
C LEU A 644 15.89 20.97 -13.77
N ALA A 645 15.26 22.09 -13.40
CA ALA A 645 15.92 23.40 -13.33
C ALA A 645 17.06 23.42 -12.30
N ALA A 646 16.86 22.78 -11.14
CA ALA A 646 17.87 22.68 -10.08
C ALA A 646 19.11 21.86 -10.52
N ARG A 647 18.96 20.89 -11.44
CA ARG A 647 20.07 20.08 -11.98
C ARG A 647 20.84 20.77 -13.11
N LEU A 648 20.29 21.85 -13.66
CA LEU A 648 20.92 22.66 -14.73
C LEU A 648 21.71 23.85 -14.17
N GLU A 649 21.94 23.88 -12.85
CA GLU A 649 22.84 24.84 -12.22
C GLU A 649 24.29 24.33 -12.29
N PRO A 650 25.21 25.10 -12.90
CA PRO A 650 26.60 24.69 -13.05
C PRO A 650 27.31 24.65 -11.69
N VAL A 651 27.93 23.51 -11.36
CA VAL A 651 28.73 23.37 -10.15
C VAL A 651 30.09 24.04 -10.36
N THR A 652 30.22 25.29 -9.90
CA THR A 652 31.43 26.11 -10.17
C THR A 652 32.70 25.60 -9.52
N ASP A 653 32.58 24.81 -8.45
CA ASP A 653 33.71 24.24 -7.72
C ASP A 653 34.23 22.93 -8.34
N ALA A 654 33.56 22.43 -9.38
CA ALA A 654 33.92 21.20 -10.06
C ALA A 654 34.87 21.42 -11.24
N ARG A 655 35.63 20.38 -11.60
CA ARG A 655 36.48 20.39 -12.81
C ARG A 655 35.63 20.31 -14.08
N ARG A 656 36.04 21.02 -15.14
CA ARG A 656 35.42 20.89 -16.47
C ARG A 656 35.75 19.53 -17.09
N ILE A 657 34.73 18.84 -17.58
CA ILE A 657 34.84 17.56 -18.29
C ILE A 657 34.88 17.84 -19.80
N ARG A 658 35.79 17.18 -20.50
CA ARG A 658 35.94 17.29 -21.96
C ARG A 658 34.96 16.34 -22.64
N VAL A 659 34.03 16.88 -23.41
CA VAL A 659 33.10 16.11 -24.25
C VAL A 659 33.61 16.13 -25.68
N THR A 660 34.00 14.99 -26.23
CA THR A 660 34.44 14.83 -27.62
C THR A 660 33.32 14.27 -28.48
N PHE A 661 33.26 14.71 -29.74
CA PHE A 661 32.22 14.33 -30.68
C PHE A 661 32.79 13.52 -31.82
N SER A 662 32.18 12.37 -32.08
CA SER A 662 32.59 11.42 -33.12
C SER A 662 31.39 11.04 -33.96
N SER A 663 31.60 10.92 -35.27
CA SER A 663 30.56 10.58 -36.23
C SER A 663 31.00 9.46 -37.17
N SER A 664 30.05 8.62 -37.53
CA SER A 664 30.19 7.64 -38.59
C SER A 664 28.88 7.48 -39.37
N VAL A 665 28.98 6.97 -40.59
CA VAL A 665 27.85 6.61 -41.44
C VAL A 665 28.01 5.16 -41.87
N SER A 666 26.90 4.46 -42.07
CA SER A 666 26.92 3.13 -42.67
C SER A 666 27.31 3.20 -44.15
N ASP A 667 28.08 2.22 -44.64
CA ASP A 667 28.56 2.16 -46.03
C ASP A 667 27.45 2.22 -47.10
N VAL A 668 26.20 1.87 -46.73
CA VAL A 668 25.04 1.91 -47.62
C VAL A 668 24.30 3.25 -47.64
N LEU A 669 24.72 4.20 -46.80
CA LEU A 669 24.16 5.54 -46.70
C LEU A 669 25.16 6.53 -47.31
N PRO A 670 24.90 7.09 -48.52
CA PRO A 670 25.80 8.01 -49.21
C PRO A 670 25.72 9.42 -48.61
N TRP A 671 25.86 9.53 -47.30
CA TRP A 671 25.86 10.78 -46.56
C TRP A 671 27.26 11.09 -46.04
N LYS A 672 27.60 12.37 -46.01
CA LYS A 672 28.74 12.85 -45.23
C LYS A 672 28.20 13.42 -43.93
N PHE A 673 28.65 12.87 -42.80
CA PHE A 673 28.20 13.28 -41.47
C PHE A 673 29.40 13.57 -40.58
N THR A 674 29.56 14.83 -40.17
CA THR A 674 30.73 15.30 -39.42
C THR A 674 30.34 16.26 -38.31
N PRO A 675 30.92 16.16 -37.10
CA PRO A 675 30.73 17.16 -36.06
C PRO A 675 31.37 18.48 -36.47
N GLN A 676 30.68 19.60 -36.23
CA GLN A 676 31.25 20.93 -36.45
C GLN A 676 32.27 21.27 -35.36
N GLN A 677 31.95 20.95 -34.10
CA GLN A 677 32.90 21.05 -32.98
C GLN A 677 33.46 19.67 -32.63
N ARG A 678 34.79 19.52 -32.53
CA ARG A 678 35.43 18.24 -32.15
C ARG A 678 35.39 17.97 -30.65
N GLU A 679 35.47 19.03 -29.83
CA GLU A 679 35.37 18.94 -28.37
C GLU A 679 34.72 20.18 -27.76
N VAL A 680 34.04 20.03 -26.63
CA VAL A 680 33.52 21.10 -25.77
C VAL A 680 33.85 20.75 -24.32
N ARG A 681 34.19 21.74 -23.48
CA ARG A 681 34.47 21.53 -22.05
C ARG A 681 33.38 22.12 -21.18
N VAL A 682 32.66 21.28 -20.44
CA VAL A 682 31.50 21.67 -19.63
C VAL A 682 31.70 21.35 -18.16
N LEU A 683 31.14 22.17 -17.27
CA LEU A 683 30.96 21.83 -15.87
C LEU A 683 29.78 20.84 -15.71
N PRO A 684 29.79 19.97 -14.70
CA PRO A 684 28.58 19.26 -14.29
C PRO A 684 27.46 20.26 -13.98
N GLY A 685 26.27 20.01 -14.53
CA GLY A 685 25.11 20.92 -14.50
C GLY A 685 25.12 22.02 -15.58
N GLU A 686 26.25 22.30 -16.24
CA GLU A 686 26.31 23.27 -17.36
C GLU A 686 25.69 22.66 -18.62
N THR A 687 24.77 23.39 -19.23
CA THR A 687 24.20 23.00 -20.53
C THR A 687 25.11 23.40 -21.67
N ALA A 688 25.21 22.54 -22.70
CA ALA A 688 25.97 22.81 -23.90
C ALA A 688 25.25 22.37 -25.17
N LEU A 689 25.53 23.10 -26.23
CA LEU A 689 25.01 22.86 -27.57
C LEU A 689 26.17 22.53 -28.52
N ALA A 690 26.06 21.40 -29.21
CA ALA A 690 26.97 21.01 -30.28
C ALA A 690 26.20 20.78 -31.59
N PHE A 691 26.86 20.94 -32.72
CA PHE A 691 26.26 20.79 -34.04
C PHE A 691 26.98 19.70 -34.83
N TYR A 692 26.22 18.93 -35.58
CA TYR A 692 26.72 18.05 -36.62
C TYR A 692 26.17 18.46 -37.97
N THR A 693 26.97 18.37 -39.02
CA THR A 693 26.51 18.62 -40.39
C THR A 693 26.34 17.30 -41.11
N ALA A 694 25.17 17.11 -41.72
CA ALA A 694 24.86 15.98 -42.59
C ALA A 694 24.58 16.47 -44.02
N THR A 695 25.25 15.88 -45.00
CA THR A 695 25.05 16.16 -46.43
C THR A 695 24.68 14.89 -47.17
N ASN A 696 23.56 14.90 -47.90
CA ASN A 696 23.18 13.80 -48.79
C ASN A 696 23.89 13.94 -50.15
N HIS A 697 24.81 13.02 -50.46
CA HIS A 697 25.55 13.03 -51.74
C HIS A 697 24.88 12.22 -52.86
N SER A 698 23.67 11.71 -52.64
CA SER A 698 22.93 10.99 -53.67
C SER A 698 21.99 11.89 -54.48
N ASP A 699 21.52 11.34 -55.61
CA ASP A 699 20.53 11.91 -56.52
C ASP A 699 19.08 11.67 -56.05
N LYS A 700 18.89 11.10 -54.86
CA LYS A 700 17.58 10.73 -54.31
C LYS A 700 17.42 11.19 -52.88
N ASP A 701 16.17 11.41 -52.49
CA ASP A 701 15.82 11.65 -51.10
C ASP A 701 16.06 10.36 -50.30
N ILE A 702 16.78 10.48 -49.19
CA ILE A 702 17.06 9.35 -48.31
C ILE A 702 16.61 9.68 -46.89
N ILE A 703 16.04 8.69 -46.21
CA ILE A 703 15.72 8.77 -44.79
C ILE A 703 16.82 8.05 -44.01
N GLY A 704 17.47 8.79 -43.12
CA GLY A 704 18.49 8.30 -42.19
C GLY A 704 17.95 8.25 -40.77
N VAL A 705 18.41 7.26 -40.00
CA VAL A 705 18.17 7.18 -38.54
C VAL A 705 19.51 7.10 -37.85
N ALA A 706 19.71 7.92 -36.82
CA ALA A 706 20.92 7.95 -36.03
C ALA A 706 20.77 7.14 -34.73
N THR A 707 21.78 6.34 -34.42
CA THR A 707 21.99 5.80 -33.07
C THR A 707 23.22 6.47 -32.46
N TYR A 708 23.34 6.38 -31.14
CA TYR A 708 24.50 6.93 -30.45
C TYR A 708 24.94 6.03 -29.30
N SER A 709 26.17 6.26 -28.85
CA SER A 709 26.73 5.67 -27.64
C SER A 709 27.62 6.66 -26.91
N VAL A 710 27.74 6.48 -25.60
CA VAL A 710 28.61 7.30 -24.74
C VAL A 710 29.76 6.43 -24.23
N THR A 711 30.99 6.93 -24.31
CA THR A 711 32.21 6.23 -23.90
C THR A 711 33.05 7.12 -22.99
N PRO A 712 33.58 6.63 -21.85
CA PRO A 712 33.42 5.30 -21.26
C PRO A 712 31.99 4.97 -20.83
N GLY A 713 31.57 3.71 -20.89
CA GLY A 713 30.17 3.30 -20.64
C GLY A 713 29.62 3.69 -19.26
N GLN A 714 30.48 3.77 -18.24
CA GLN A 714 30.11 4.24 -16.89
C GLN A 714 29.62 5.70 -16.83
N THR A 715 29.89 6.49 -17.88
CA THR A 715 29.40 7.88 -17.99
C THR A 715 28.01 8.00 -18.58
N ALA A 716 27.51 6.93 -19.22
CA ALA A 716 26.23 6.93 -19.92
C ALA A 716 25.02 7.28 -19.01
N PRO A 717 24.96 6.87 -17.71
CA PRO A 717 23.89 7.29 -16.80
C PRO A 717 23.86 8.78 -16.48
N TYR A 718 25.02 9.45 -16.56
CA TYR A 718 25.20 10.86 -16.20
C TYR A 718 25.17 11.80 -17.41
N PHE A 719 25.11 11.26 -18.63
CA PHE A 719 25.06 12.04 -19.86
C PHE A 719 23.60 12.24 -20.29
N SER A 720 23.05 13.43 -20.07
CA SER A 720 21.65 13.72 -20.34
C SER A 720 21.51 14.57 -21.60
N LYS A 721 20.72 14.09 -22.56
CA LYS A 721 20.41 14.82 -23.80
C LYS A 721 19.04 15.45 -23.69
N ILE A 722 19.01 16.78 -23.74
CA ILE A 722 17.78 17.56 -23.69
C ILE A 722 17.09 17.58 -25.06
N GLN A 723 17.87 17.72 -26.15
CA GLN A 723 17.35 17.71 -27.52
C GLN A 723 18.33 17.00 -28.46
N CYS A 724 17.86 16.02 -29.24
CA CYS A 724 18.67 15.27 -30.19
C CYS A 724 17.85 14.84 -31.42
N PHE A 725 18.48 14.83 -32.60
CA PHE A 725 17.99 14.17 -33.83
C PHE A 725 18.02 12.62 -33.79
N CYS A 726 18.37 12.05 -32.64
CA CYS A 726 18.47 10.61 -32.39
C CYS A 726 17.06 10.02 -32.40
N PHE A 727 16.84 8.89 -33.10
CA PHE A 727 15.54 8.19 -33.15
C PHE A 727 14.39 8.89 -33.87
N GLU A 728 14.63 10.06 -34.46
CA GLU A 728 13.73 10.68 -35.43
C GLU A 728 14.19 10.37 -36.85
N GLU A 729 13.25 10.13 -37.75
CA GLU A 729 13.51 9.91 -39.17
C GLU A 729 13.97 11.22 -39.80
N GLN A 730 15.25 11.32 -40.13
CA GLN A 730 15.80 12.49 -40.82
C GLN A 730 15.70 12.25 -42.32
N ARG A 731 14.80 12.96 -42.99
CA ARG A 731 14.74 12.97 -44.46
C ARG A 731 15.64 14.09 -44.98
N LEU A 732 16.66 13.74 -45.75
CA LEU A 732 17.45 14.70 -46.52
C LEU A 732 17.17 14.52 -48.01
N ALA A 733 16.80 15.61 -48.68
CA ALA A 733 16.63 15.65 -50.12
C ALA A 733 17.97 15.43 -50.84
N ALA A 734 17.91 15.09 -52.13
CA ALA A 734 19.10 14.95 -52.96
C ALA A 734 19.98 16.22 -52.92
N GLY A 735 21.26 16.08 -52.56
CA GLY A 735 22.20 17.21 -52.44
C GLY A 735 22.02 18.11 -51.22
N GLU A 736 21.02 17.87 -50.37
CA GLU A 736 20.72 18.73 -49.22
C GLU A 736 21.79 18.62 -48.12
N THR A 737 22.12 19.75 -47.50
CA THR A 737 23.00 19.84 -46.32
C THR A 737 22.23 20.47 -45.16
N VAL A 738 22.23 19.80 -44.01
CA VAL A 738 21.51 20.23 -42.81
C VAL A 738 22.43 20.19 -41.59
N ASP A 739 22.33 21.22 -40.76
CA ASP A 739 22.96 21.26 -39.44
C ASP A 739 21.99 20.75 -38.38
N MET A 740 22.47 19.78 -37.60
CA MET A 740 21.70 19.02 -36.63
C MET A 740 22.21 19.34 -35.21
N PRO A 741 21.45 20.09 -34.40
CA PRO A 741 21.84 20.43 -33.04
C PRO A 741 21.71 19.24 -32.08
N VAL A 742 22.62 19.18 -31.11
CA VAL A 742 22.58 18.29 -29.94
C VAL A 742 22.73 19.14 -28.69
N PHE A 743 21.66 19.21 -27.90
CA PHE A 743 21.64 19.93 -26.63
C PHE A 743 21.73 18.93 -25.47
N PHE A 744 22.71 19.10 -24.59
CA PHE A 744 23.02 18.14 -23.53
C PHE A 744 23.61 18.82 -22.28
N TYR A 745 23.64 18.08 -21.17
CA TYR A 745 24.38 18.42 -19.95
C TYR A 745 24.92 17.14 -19.29
N LEU A 746 25.85 17.31 -18.35
CA LEU A 746 26.34 16.23 -17.49
C LEU A 746 25.72 16.37 -16.10
N ASP A 747 25.06 15.34 -15.59
CA ASP A 747 24.37 15.39 -14.29
C ASP A 747 25.39 15.61 -13.14
N PRO A 748 25.18 16.61 -12.26
CA PRO A 748 26.04 16.87 -11.09
C PRO A 748 26.30 15.65 -10.19
N ASP A 749 25.39 14.67 -10.14
CA ASP A 749 25.55 13.45 -9.34
C ASP A 749 26.76 12.60 -9.76
N LEU A 750 27.32 12.82 -10.96
CA LEU A 750 28.59 12.20 -11.36
C LEU A 750 29.73 12.50 -10.40
N LEU A 751 29.68 13.62 -9.67
CA LEU A 751 30.70 13.99 -8.69
C LEU A 751 30.66 13.14 -7.42
N LYS A 752 29.50 12.55 -7.11
CA LYS A 752 29.30 11.71 -5.93
C LYS A 752 29.70 10.25 -6.19
N ASP A 753 29.78 9.84 -7.45
CA ASP A 753 30.15 8.48 -7.84
C ASP A 753 31.66 8.25 -7.79
N LEU A 754 32.08 7.28 -6.99
CA LEU A 754 33.48 6.85 -6.87
C LEU A 754 34.07 6.39 -8.22
N ASN A 755 33.25 5.80 -9.11
CA ASN A 755 33.67 5.30 -10.42
C ASN A 755 33.94 6.42 -11.45
N MET A 756 33.53 7.66 -11.14
CA MET A 756 33.69 8.83 -12.02
C MET A 756 34.92 9.68 -11.66
N ARG A 757 35.61 9.40 -10.55
CA ARG A 757 36.75 10.19 -10.05
C ARG A 757 37.91 10.38 -11.04
N ASN A 758 38.12 9.45 -11.97
CA ASN A 758 39.23 9.51 -12.95
C ASN A 758 38.74 9.76 -14.38
N VAL A 759 37.45 10.06 -14.58
CA VAL A 759 36.93 10.35 -15.92
C VAL A 759 37.07 11.84 -16.22
N GLU A 760 37.92 12.14 -17.19
CA GLU A 760 38.17 13.51 -17.65
C GLU A 760 37.59 13.78 -19.06
N THR A 761 37.38 12.71 -19.83
CA THR A 761 36.90 12.78 -21.20
C THR A 761 35.70 11.87 -21.39
N VAL A 762 34.66 12.40 -22.03
CA VAL A 762 33.45 11.69 -22.43
C VAL A 762 33.33 11.82 -23.95
N THR A 763 33.24 10.70 -24.66
CA THR A 763 33.07 10.68 -26.11
C THR A 763 31.63 10.34 -26.44
N LEU A 764 31.01 11.22 -27.21
CA LEU A 764 29.69 11.02 -27.78
C LEU A 764 29.83 10.57 -29.23
N ASN A 765 29.52 9.30 -29.49
CA ASN A 765 29.59 8.71 -30.81
C ASN A 765 28.21 8.68 -31.44
N TYR A 766 28.10 9.13 -32.69
CA TYR A 766 26.89 9.00 -33.50
C TYR A 766 27.16 8.18 -34.75
N THR A 767 26.21 7.29 -35.08
CA THR A 767 26.24 6.52 -36.32
C THR A 767 24.92 6.62 -37.05
N PHE A 768 24.95 7.04 -38.31
CA PHE A 768 23.77 7.08 -39.17
C PHE A 768 23.60 5.81 -40.00
N PHE A 769 22.37 5.33 -40.08
CA PHE A 769 21.96 4.18 -40.88
C PHE A 769 20.86 4.58 -41.86
N LYS A 770 20.87 3.97 -43.05
CA LYS A 770 19.77 4.10 -44.00
C LYS A 770 18.54 3.37 -43.48
N ALA A 771 17.42 4.08 -43.33
CA ALA A 771 16.15 3.45 -43.00
C ALA A 771 15.65 2.61 -44.19
N ARG A 772 15.29 1.34 -43.96
CA ARG A 772 14.73 0.45 -44.98
C ARG A 772 13.22 0.46 -44.90
N TYR A 773 12.57 1.15 -45.84
CA TYR A 773 11.14 0.99 -46.11
C TYR A 773 10.96 0.04 -47.29
N ASP A 774 9.93 -0.80 -47.23
CA ASP A 774 9.45 -1.48 -48.44
C ASP A 774 8.68 -0.51 -49.35
N ASP A 775 8.39 -0.93 -50.59
CA ASP A 775 7.64 -0.13 -51.58
C ASP A 775 6.22 0.26 -51.12
N ASN A 776 5.77 -0.26 -49.97
CA ASN A 776 4.48 0.03 -49.33
C ASN A 776 4.61 0.91 -48.07
N GLY A 777 5.79 1.46 -47.79
CA GLY A 777 6.04 2.37 -46.67
C GLY A 777 6.12 1.71 -45.29
N ARG A 778 6.32 0.38 -45.19
CA ARG A 778 6.52 -0.33 -43.91
C ARG A 778 8.01 -0.49 -43.59
N PHE A 779 8.35 -0.25 -42.34
CA PHE A 779 9.70 -0.40 -41.79
C PHE A 779 10.15 -1.86 -41.78
N LYS A 780 11.25 -2.20 -42.48
CA LYS A 780 11.97 -3.47 -42.32
C LYS A 780 13.07 -3.29 -41.28
N GLY A 781 12.88 -3.88 -40.10
CA GLY A 781 13.94 -3.96 -39.08
C GLY A 781 15.23 -4.58 -39.65
N ALA A 782 16.37 -4.07 -39.21
CA ALA A 782 17.70 -4.50 -39.67
C ALA A 782 17.91 -6.02 -39.47
N PRO A 783 18.68 -6.70 -40.36
CA PRO A 783 19.06 -8.09 -40.13
C PRO A 783 19.95 -8.17 -38.89
N GLY A 784 19.69 -9.15 -38.03
CA GLY A 784 20.57 -9.47 -36.91
C GLY A 784 21.98 -9.77 -37.40
N VAL A 785 22.96 -9.09 -36.79
CA VAL A 785 24.35 -9.54 -36.71
C VAL A 785 24.53 -10.13 -35.33
#